data_AF-A0A098GI64-F1
#
_entry.id   AF-A0A098GI64-F1
#
_cell.length_a   1.000
_cell.length_b   1.000
_cell.length_c   1.000
_cell.angle_alpha   90.00
_cell.angle_beta   90.00
_cell.angle_gamma   90.00
#
_symmetry.space_group_name_H-M   'P 1'
#
loop_
_entity.id
_entity.type
_entity.pdbx_description
1 polymer ?
#
loop_
_entity_poly.entity_id
_entity_poly.type
_entity_poly.pdbx_seq_one_letter_code
_entity_poly.pdbx_strand_id
1 'polypeptide(L)'
;MKLYNRQLKNWIEIYTDESPPDSSLQLEIPSKKPHLLIALPAKLYTHDYFAHNFSNLEDLGYTKIKEGKLIICITGSLKIVNAIEKIRLQRSYRGEENRKQIAHFSELQQTLESVIKKSLPPKSKNIANYESTVDENLRQIALSRAIHKAQKVKKQESGKEEIFKEIPSGRRITEIEAFNGLCYRLLLNSQTPKVRSVHDEKGKRIGVFSRVIKNFKSLHDYYREYGCSPSQDELIQSGIGRILAAAYCEEENDLHGGNIGFDPTLLRSYKIDHDEATWPFTSKYRNLNPHLSDFKEGRRAYGIKPIDAFPITQRDITNFPYLTDAKPRNFPDKTDSGRLDLAGIDENEDFIRDTFTIFLKRTLFNAQIYRHIAEATIGSEKLRHELVAHKAARTNLLKAELIKNEKFSRFIIGNPQLKWQILAEINEYNQDYKLSSPLRIDTEEISNKFDEVIQASESFFFAKFDKDISEIFYKHYRPENDYKSPYLFNSEERKFKTVARLSTQLRVNRLTAERLFNQARMRWLKNPDNSWALAQETTINETLDNILNKLINLDGKLGLLGGQKRRLQDGRIIKIANGAAAIFDQVMKYKQGETPCIQETLNSVILQANASNQFKGHSFFNRRQKETSDFYEYIMKLDYAVASETDDSYPQVTCLPSFS
;
A
#
# COMPACT_ATOMS: atom_id res chain seq x y z
N MET A 1 -43.84 29.36 -7.44
CA MET A 1 -44.80 29.51 -6.32
C MET A 1 -44.34 30.60 -5.37
N LYS A 2 -45.24 31.21 -4.58
CA LYS A 2 -44.91 32.19 -3.54
C LYS A 2 -45.52 31.76 -2.20
N LEU A 3 -44.74 31.83 -1.12
CA LEU A 3 -45.21 31.65 0.26
C LEU A 3 -45.00 32.92 1.06
N TYR A 4 -46.01 33.37 1.79
CA TYR A 4 -45.89 34.53 2.67
C TYR A 4 -45.29 34.10 4.00
N ASN A 5 -44.18 34.72 4.36
CA ASN A 5 -43.57 34.56 5.67
C ASN A 5 -44.05 35.68 6.60
N ARG A 6 -44.93 35.34 7.55
CA ARG A 6 -45.55 36.32 8.47
C ARG A 6 -44.54 37.04 9.37
N GLN A 7 -43.44 36.37 9.71
CA GLN A 7 -42.42 36.95 10.58
C GLN A 7 -41.54 37.94 9.82
N LEU A 8 -41.22 37.65 8.55
CA LEU A 8 -40.51 38.57 7.67
C LEU A 8 -41.42 39.63 7.04
N LYS A 9 -42.74 39.45 7.15
CA LYS A 9 -43.76 40.21 6.42
C LYS A 9 -43.48 40.29 4.91
N ASN A 10 -42.97 39.21 4.33
CA ASN A 10 -42.51 39.18 2.95
C ASN A 10 -42.81 37.84 2.27
N TRP A 11 -42.92 37.87 0.95
CA TRP A 11 -43.06 36.67 0.13
C TRP A 11 -41.70 36.04 -0.14
N ILE A 12 -41.65 34.72 -0.04
CA ILE A 12 -40.52 33.90 -0.49
C ILE A 12 -40.92 33.17 -1.76
N GLU A 13 -39.98 33.07 -2.70
CA GLU A 13 -40.24 32.43 -3.99
C GLU A 13 -39.72 31.00 -3.94
N ILE A 14 -40.55 30.06 -4.37
CA ILE A 14 -40.22 28.64 -4.42
C ILE A 14 -40.50 28.11 -5.81
N TYR A 15 -39.50 27.46 -6.40
CA TYR A 15 -39.57 26.88 -7.74
C TYR A 15 -39.37 25.36 -7.66
N THR A 16 -40.07 24.64 -8.51
CA THR A 16 -40.06 23.18 -8.64
C THR A 16 -39.92 22.78 -10.10
N ASP A 17 -39.81 21.48 -10.39
CA ASP A 17 -39.81 20.97 -11.77
C ASP A 17 -41.07 21.36 -12.55
N GLU A 18 -42.22 21.42 -11.87
CA GLU A 18 -43.53 21.78 -12.43
C GLU A 18 -43.76 23.29 -12.48
N SER A 19 -42.93 24.07 -11.78
CA SER A 19 -43.02 25.52 -11.70
C SER A 19 -41.60 26.12 -11.68
N PRO A 20 -40.85 25.99 -12.79
CA PRO A 20 -39.48 26.49 -12.87
C PRO A 20 -39.45 28.02 -12.77
N PRO A 21 -38.29 28.61 -12.39
CA PRO A 21 -38.14 30.06 -12.42
C PRO A 21 -38.25 30.58 -13.86
N ASP A 22 -38.81 31.78 -14.00
CA ASP A 22 -38.84 32.48 -15.28
C ASP A 22 -37.41 32.65 -15.81
N SER A 23 -37.26 32.45 -17.12
CA SER A 23 -36.05 32.75 -17.90
C SER A 23 -35.44 34.12 -17.60
N SER A 24 -36.28 35.12 -17.28
CA SER A 24 -35.86 36.48 -16.90
C SER A 24 -35.07 36.55 -15.59
N LEU A 25 -35.25 35.59 -14.67
CA LEU A 25 -34.56 35.55 -13.37
C LEU A 25 -33.14 34.97 -13.46
N GLN A 26 -32.71 34.49 -14.63
CA GLN A 26 -31.40 33.87 -14.87
C GLN A 26 -30.98 32.87 -13.77
N LEU A 27 -31.92 32.16 -13.15
CA LEU A 27 -31.63 31.19 -12.11
C LEU A 27 -31.16 29.89 -12.75
N GLU A 28 -30.05 29.37 -12.26
CA GLU A 28 -29.47 28.12 -12.74
C GLU A 28 -30.35 26.95 -12.29
N ILE A 29 -31.09 26.35 -13.24
CA ILE A 29 -31.99 25.24 -12.96
C ILE A 29 -31.16 23.97 -12.80
N PRO A 30 -31.29 23.22 -11.69
CA PRO A 30 -30.57 21.97 -11.52
C PRO A 30 -30.96 20.96 -12.60
N SER A 31 -29.97 20.34 -13.25
CA SER A 31 -30.20 19.24 -14.20
C SER A 31 -30.83 18.01 -13.53
N LYS A 32 -30.62 17.85 -12.23
CA LYS A 32 -31.13 16.73 -11.44
C LYS A 32 -32.55 16.99 -10.95
N LYS A 33 -33.50 16.18 -11.42
CA LYS A 33 -34.89 16.13 -10.95
C LYS A 33 -35.10 15.05 -9.87
N PRO A 34 -36.05 15.21 -8.93
CA PRO A 34 -36.79 16.43 -8.70
C PRO A 34 -35.93 17.51 -8.02
N HIS A 35 -36.30 18.78 -8.17
CA HIS A 35 -35.63 19.91 -7.53
C HIS A 35 -36.59 20.90 -6.86
N LEU A 36 -36.07 21.61 -5.86
CA LEU A 36 -36.74 22.68 -5.13
C LEU A 36 -35.72 23.82 -4.96
N LEU A 37 -36.02 24.98 -5.56
CA LEU A 37 -35.24 26.21 -5.37
C LEU A 37 -36.03 27.14 -4.45
N ILE A 38 -35.40 27.58 -3.36
CA ILE A 38 -35.99 28.59 -2.46
C ILE A 38 -35.17 29.87 -2.63
N ALA A 39 -35.80 30.93 -3.11
CA ALA A 39 -35.18 32.23 -3.28
C ALA A 39 -35.65 33.21 -2.20
N LEU A 40 -34.68 33.76 -1.49
CA LEU A 40 -34.83 34.66 -0.35
C LEU A 40 -34.05 35.96 -0.60
N PRO A 41 -34.41 37.09 0.00
CA PRO A 41 -33.54 38.27 -0.01
C PRO A 41 -32.16 37.96 0.61
N ALA A 42 -31.07 38.30 -0.09
CA ALA A 42 -29.70 37.97 0.35
C ALA A 42 -29.34 38.55 1.72
N LYS A 43 -29.88 39.72 2.05
CA LYS A 43 -29.73 40.38 3.36
C LYS A 43 -30.19 39.53 4.55
N LEU A 44 -31.02 38.52 4.33
CA LEU A 44 -31.47 37.62 5.39
C LEU A 44 -30.41 36.61 5.78
N TYR A 45 -29.43 36.32 4.92
CA TYR A 45 -28.43 35.29 5.18
C TYR A 45 -27.68 35.49 6.50
N THR A 46 -27.37 36.74 6.84
CA THR A 46 -26.68 37.14 8.06
C THR A 46 -27.61 37.46 9.22
N HIS A 47 -28.93 37.33 9.04
CA HIS A 47 -29.92 37.66 10.06
C HIS A 47 -30.18 36.44 10.95
N ASP A 48 -30.30 36.64 12.27
CA ASP A 48 -30.68 35.58 13.22
C ASP A 48 -31.92 34.81 12.80
N TYR A 49 -32.88 35.47 12.15
CA TYR A 49 -34.08 34.84 11.62
C TYR A 49 -33.75 33.66 10.71
N PHE A 50 -32.77 33.83 9.83
CA PHE A 50 -32.34 32.80 8.90
C PHE A 50 -31.65 31.65 9.64
N ALA A 51 -30.76 31.95 10.58
CA ALA A 51 -30.11 30.94 11.42
C ALA A 51 -31.11 30.08 12.22
N HIS A 52 -32.26 30.63 12.61
CA HIS A 52 -33.28 29.90 13.37
C HIS A 52 -34.32 29.18 12.49
N ASN A 53 -34.65 29.74 11.32
CA ASN A 53 -35.77 29.26 10.50
C ASN A 53 -35.33 28.57 9.21
N PHE A 54 -34.13 28.82 8.70
CA PHE A 54 -33.70 28.29 7.40
C PHE A 54 -32.38 27.52 7.44
N SER A 55 -31.58 27.62 8.50
CA SER A 55 -30.37 26.79 8.70
C SER A 55 -30.62 25.30 8.45
N ASN A 56 -31.74 24.81 8.96
CA ASN A 56 -32.20 23.44 8.78
C ASN A 56 -32.56 23.08 7.31
N LEU A 57 -32.85 24.06 6.46
CA LEU A 57 -33.12 23.88 5.03
C LEU A 57 -31.85 23.99 4.18
N GLU A 58 -30.91 24.86 4.57
CA GLU A 58 -29.55 24.83 4.03
C GLU A 58 -28.96 23.43 4.19
N ASP A 59 -29.33 22.79 5.29
CA ASP A 59 -28.93 21.42 5.57
C ASP A 59 -29.47 20.36 4.59
N LEU A 60 -30.23 20.73 3.58
CA LEU A 60 -30.77 19.79 2.60
C LEU A 60 -30.21 20.04 1.20
N GLY A 61 -29.52 21.15 0.99
CA GLY A 61 -29.12 21.67 -0.31
C GLY A 61 -27.77 22.35 -0.35
N TYR A 62 -27.55 23.14 -1.39
CA TYR A 62 -26.43 24.08 -1.49
C TYR A 62 -27.00 25.50 -1.52
N THR A 63 -26.25 26.46 -0.97
CA THR A 63 -26.64 27.87 -0.99
C THR A 63 -25.72 28.68 -1.90
N LYS A 64 -26.31 29.65 -2.60
CA LYS A 64 -25.59 30.60 -3.47
C LYS A 64 -26.26 31.96 -3.37
N ILE A 65 -25.46 33.03 -3.38
CA ILE A 65 -25.98 34.39 -3.49
C ILE A 65 -25.83 34.83 -4.95
N LYS A 66 -26.93 35.27 -5.58
CA LYS A 66 -26.95 35.82 -6.94
C LYS A 66 -27.96 36.96 -7.00
N GLU A 67 -27.55 38.11 -7.57
CA GLU A 67 -28.43 39.27 -7.82
C GLU A 67 -29.24 39.71 -6.58
N GLY A 68 -28.60 39.76 -5.41
CA GLY A 68 -29.27 40.17 -4.18
C GLY A 68 -30.29 39.15 -3.63
N LYS A 69 -30.35 37.94 -4.19
CA LYS A 69 -31.10 36.81 -3.66
C LYS A 69 -30.16 35.72 -3.14
N LEU A 70 -30.49 35.19 -1.96
CA LEU A 70 -29.97 33.93 -1.44
C LEU A 70 -30.84 32.81 -2.02
N ILE A 71 -30.20 31.86 -2.68
CA ILE A 71 -30.85 30.72 -3.32
C ILE A 71 -30.43 29.45 -2.58
N ILE A 72 -31.40 28.72 -2.04
CA ILE A 72 -31.21 27.38 -1.48
C ILE A 72 -31.67 26.37 -2.54
N CYS A 73 -30.73 25.60 -3.08
CA CYS A 73 -31.00 24.60 -4.09
C CYS A 73 -31.02 23.20 -3.47
N ILE A 74 -32.20 22.56 -3.47
CA ILE A 74 -32.42 21.23 -2.91
C ILE A 74 -32.81 20.27 -4.04
N THR A 75 -32.11 19.15 -4.18
CA THR A 75 -32.38 18.14 -5.22
C THR A 75 -32.57 16.74 -4.63
N GLY A 76 -33.52 15.98 -5.19
CA GLY A 76 -33.83 14.60 -4.83
C GLY A 76 -35.02 14.45 -3.87
N SER A 77 -35.85 13.44 -4.12
CA SER A 77 -37.17 13.24 -3.48
C SER A 77 -37.14 13.34 -1.96
N LEU A 78 -36.25 12.58 -1.29
CA LEU A 78 -36.17 12.57 0.18
C LEU A 78 -35.81 13.94 0.78
N LYS A 79 -34.91 14.69 0.12
CA LYS A 79 -34.51 16.01 0.60
C LYS A 79 -35.64 17.02 0.43
N ILE A 80 -36.38 16.93 -0.66
CA ILE A 80 -37.54 17.78 -0.92
C ILE A 80 -38.67 17.47 0.05
N VAL A 81 -38.95 16.19 0.32
CA VAL A 81 -39.91 15.76 1.37
C VAL A 81 -39.54 16.38 2.72
N ASN A 82 -38.29 16.24 3.15
CA ASN A 82 -37.81 16.84 4.41
C ASN A 82 -37.89 18.37 4.40
N ALA A 83 -37.64 19.01 3.26
CA ALA A 83 -37.72 20.47 3.12
C ALA A 83 -39.17 20.94 3.25
N ILE A 84 -40.09 20.26 2.57
CA ILE A 84 -41.54 20.51 2.66
C ILE A 84 -42.02 20.33 4.10
N GLU A 85 -41.66 19.23 4.76
CA GLU A 85 -42.04 18.98 6.16
C GLU A 85 -41.55 20.11 7.07
N LYS A 86 -40.29 20.54 6.92
CA LYS A 86 -39.73 21.67 7.68
C LYS A 86 -40.47 22.98 7.42
N ILE A 87 -40.81 23.29 6.17
CA ILE A 87 -41.61 24.48 5.81
C ILE A 87 -43.00 24.40 6.46
N ARG A 88 -43.67 23.25 6.38
CA ARG A 88 -45.02 23.03 6.95
C ARG A 88 -45.04 23.15 8.47
N LEU A 89 -43.99 22.69 9.15
CA LEU A 89 -43.90 22.75 10.60
C LEU A 89 -43.69 24.16 11.14
N GLN A 90 -43.11 25.07 10.34
CA GLN A 90 -42.82 26.43 10.75
C GLN A 90 -44.07 27.29 10.95
N ARG A 91 -44.16 27.93 12.11
CA ARG A 91 -45.28 28.81 12.48
C ARG A 91 -45.39 30.04 11.56
N SER A 92 -44.27 30.53 11.02
CA SER A 92 -44.22 31.70 10.12
C SER A 92 -44.99 31.52 8.82
N TYR A 93 -45.24 30.27 8.39
CA TYR A 93 -46.00 29.96 7.18
C TYR A 93 -47.44 29.50 7.45
N ARG A 94 -47.85 29.36 8.72
CA ARG A 94 -49.22 28.96 9.09
C ARG A 94 -50.17 30.16 8.95
N GLY A 95 -50.66 30.34 7.73
CA GLY A 95 -51.61 31.39 7.40
C GLY A 95 -52.54 31.02 6.24
N GLU A 96 -53.71 31.64 6.21
CA GLU A 96 -54.73 31.39 5.17
C GLU A 96 -54.18 31.74 3.78
N GLU A 97 -53.32 32.77 3.70
CA GLU A 97 -52.65 33.19 2.48
C GLU A 97 -51.76 32.11 1.84
N ASN A 98 -51.33 31.11 2.62
CA ASN A 98 -50.49 30.01 2.15
C ASN A 98 -51.25 28.69 1.95
N ARG A 99 -52.56 28.65 2.23
CA ARG A 99 -53.34 27.39 2.33
C ARG A 99 -53.25 26.54 1.07
N LYS A 100 -53.37 27.16 -0.11
CA LYS A 100 -53.28 26.46 -1.41
C LYS A 100 -51.88 25.88 -1.65
N GLN A 101 -50.83 26.64 -1.38
CA GLN A 101 -49.46 26.21 -1.59
C GLN A 101 -49.06 25.11 -0.60
N ILE A 102 -49.53 25.16 0.64
CA ILE A 102 -49.31 24.11 1.65
C ILE A 102 -50.04 22.81 1.28
N ALA A 103 -51.24 22.89 0.68
CA ALA A 103 -51.94 21.73 0.15
C ALA A 103 -51.16 21.09 -1.01
N HIS A 104 -50.73 21.88 -1.98
CA HIS A 104 -49.91 21.41 -3.10
C HIS A 104 -48.58 20.78 -2.61
N PHE A 105 -47.93 21.37 -1.62
CA PHE A 105 -46.76 20.75 -0.99
C PHE A 105 -47.06 19.42 -0.31
N SER A 106 -48.25 19.24 0.24
CA SER A 106 -48.64 17.96 0.85
C SER A 106 -48.84 16.87 -0.22
N GLU A 107 -49.42 17.22 -1.38
CA GLU A 107 -49.55 16.33 -2.53
C GLU A 107 -48.19 15.95 -3.13
N LEU A 108 -47.32 16.95 -3.32
CA LEU A 108 -45.94 16.73 -3.78
C LEU A 108 -45.18 15.84 -2.79
N GLN A 109 -45.32 16.08 -1.49
CA GLN A 109 -44.73 15.25 -0.45
C GLN A 109 -45.21 13.80 -0.55
N GLN A 110 -46.51 13.54 -0.64
CA GLN A 110 -47.06 12.18 -0.77
C GLN A 110 -46.55 11.47 -2.04
N THR A 111 -46.56 12.19 -3.16
CA THR A 111 -46.05 11.67 -4.45
C THR A 111 -44.58 11.26 -4.31
N LEU A 112 -43.76 12.14 -3.74
CA LEU A 112 -42.34 11.87 -3.54
C LEU A 112 -42.08 10.76 -2.52
N GLU A 113 -42.87 10.66 -1.45
CA GLU A 113 -42.77 9.59 -0.45
C GLU A 113 -43.06 8.22 -1.05
N SER A 114 -44.02 8.12 -1.98
CA SER A 114 -44.38 6.85 -2.64
C SER A 114 -43.23 6.23 -3.45
N VAL A 115 -42.31 7.06 -3.95
CA VAL A 115 -41.16 6.61 -4.76
C VAL A 115 -39.86 6.47 -3.95
N ILE A 116 -39.84 6.86 -2.66
CA ILE A 116 -38.65 6.74 -1.82
C ILE A 116 -38.51 5.29 -1.34
N LYS A 117 -37.58 4.55 -1.95
CA LYS A 117 -37.13 3.25 -1.41
C LYS A 117 -36.29 3.45 -0.15
N LYS A 118 -36.80 3.00 1.00
CA LYS A 118 -36.06 2.93 2.27
C LYS A 118 -35.42 1.56 2.44
N SER A 119 -34.30 1.32 1.76
CA SER A 119 -33.44 0.18 2.08
C SER A 119 -32.52 0.53 3.24
N LEU A 120 -32.65 -0.19 4.35
CA LEU A 120 -31.69 -0.12 5.45
C LEU A 120 -30.43 -0.91 5.08
N PRO A 121 -29.23 -0.38 5.35
CA PRO A 121 -28.01 -1.17 5.21
C PRO A 121 -28.04 -2.40 6.14
N PRO A 122 -27.53 -3.57 5.71
CA PRO A 122 -27.49 -4.77 6.55
C PRO A 122 -26.80 -4.59 7.90
N LYS A 123 -25.82 -3.68 8.00
CA LYS A 123 -25.10 -3.38 9.26
C LYS A 123 -25.59 -2.11 9.96
N SER A 124 -26.78 -1.60 9.66
CA SER A 124 -27.40 -0.55 10.50
C SER A 124 -27.79 -1.10 11.87
N LYS A 125 -27.78 -0.23 12.89
CA LYS A 125 -28.29 -0.52 14.23
C LYS A 125 -29.58 0.25 14.51
N ASN A 126 -30.48 -0.36 15.26
CA ASN A 126 -31.67 0.33 15.78
C ASN A 126 -31.36 0.93 17.16
N ILE A 127 -31.63 2.24 17.33
CA ILE A 127 -31.43 2.96 18.59
C ILE A 127 -32.31 2.42 19.73
N ALA A 128 -33.47 1.85 19.43
CA ALA A 128 -34.40 1.32 20.44
C ALA A 128 -33.78 0.21 21.31
N ASN A 129 -32.73 -0.44 20.81
CA ASN A 129 -32.03 -1.53 21.52
C ASN A 129 -30.95 -1.02 22.50
N TYR A 130 -30.89 0.29 22.74
CA TYR A 130 -29.87 0.95 23.54
C TYR A 130 -30.50 1.86 24.58
N GLU A 131 -29.87 1.93 25.75
CA GLU A 131 -30.22 2.84 26.82
C GLU A 131 -29.09 3.86 27.03
N SER A 132 -29.44 5.09 27.38
CA SER A 132 -28.45 6.12 27.69
C SER A 132 -27.82 5.82 29.04
N THR A 133 -26.50 5.88 29.12
CA THR A 133 -25.80 5.78 30.40
C THR A 133 -25.54 7.19 30.93
N VAL A 134 -25.76 7.41 32.22
CA VAL A 134 -25.31 8.64 32.89
C VAL A 134 -23.78 8.63 32.87
N ASP A 135 -23.18 9.57 32.14
CA ASP A 135 -21.73 9.76 32.15
C ASP A 135 -21.42 10.75 33.28
N GLU A 136 -20.76 10.29 34.34
CA GLU A 136 -20.33 11.15 35.47
C GLU A 136 -19.23 12.16 35.07
N ASN A 137 -18.78 12.12 33.80
CA ASN A 137 -17.82 13.09 33.28
C ASN A 137 -18.41 14.51 33.17
N LEU A 138 -18.07 15.33 34.16
CA LEU A 138 -18.38 16.75 34.37
C LEU A 138 -18.24 17.70 33.15
N ARG A 139 -17.59 17.30 32.05
CA ARG A 139 -17.39 18.19 30.88
C ARG A 139 -18.63 18.41 30.02
N GLN A 140 -19.64 17.54 30.08
CA GLN A 140 -20.89 17.73 29.33
C GLN A 140 -21.73 18.92 29.86
N ILE A 141 -21.50 19.35 31.10
CA ILE A 141 -22.29 20.42 31.74
C ILE A 141 -21.86 21.82 31.23
N ALA A 142 -20.65 21.98 30.70
CA ALA A 142 -20.07 23.30 30.40
C ALA A 142 -20.12 23.75 28.93
N LEU A 143 -20.57 22.94 27.98
CA LEU A 143 -20.57 23.30 26.54
C LEU A 143 -21.95 23.12 25.90
N SER A 144 -22.89 23.98 26.27
CA SER A 144 -24.24 24.12 25.67
C SER A 144 -24.26 24.56 24.19
N ARG A 145 -23.12 24.48 23.47
CA ARG A 145 -22.95 24.94 22.08
C ARG A 145 -22.30 23.94 21.13
N ALA A 146 -22.05 22.70 21.53
CA ALA A 146 -21.49 21.71 20.61
C ALA A 146 -22.49 21.33 19.49
N ILE A 147 -22.05 21.40 18.22
CA ILE A 147 -22.85 21.09 17.02
C ILE A 147 -23.26 19.61 16.97
N HIS A 148 -22.47 18.73 17.59
CA HIS A 148 -22.70 17.29 17.67
C HIS A 148 -22.85 16.87 19.13
N LYS A 149 -23.93 16.14 19.44
CA LYS A 149 -24.13 15.52 20.75
C LYS A 149 -23.60 14.09 20.69
N ALA A 150 -22.51 13.84 21.41
CA ALA A 150 -22.00 12.50 21.65
C ALA A 150 -22.36 12.06 23.07
N GLN A 151 -22.89 10.85 23.22
CA GLN A 151 -23.23 10.28 24.52
C GLN A 151 -22.85 8.81 24.59
N LYS A 152 -22.49 8.34 25.78
CA LYS A 152 -22.28 6.93 26.05
C LYS A 152 -23.63 6.22 26.17
N VAL A 153 -23.75 5.05 25.54
CA VAL A 153 -24.94 4.21 25.56
C VAL A 153 -24.58 2.76 25.85
N LYS A 154 -25.54 2.00 26.33
CA LYS A 154 -25.40 0.57 26.62
C LYS A 154 -26.40 -0.24 25.81
N LYS A 155 -25.94 -1.32 25.16
CA LYS A 155 -26.83 -2.24 24.45
C LYS A 155 -27.57 -3.12 25.46
N GLN A 156 -28.90 -3.06 25.48
CA GLN A 156 -29.77 -3.72 26.47
C GLN A 156 -29.43 -5.21 26.68
N GLU A 157 -29.32 -5.99 25.60
CA GLU A 157 -29.10 -7.45 25.68
C GLU A 157 -27.72 -7.87 26.19
N SER A 158 -26.68 -7.08 25.90
CA SER A 158 -25.28 -7.53 26.06
C SER A 158 -24.48 -6.71 27.07
N GLY A 159 -25.05 -5.61 27.53
CA GLY A 159 -24.38 -4.61 28.35
C GLY A 159 -23.18 -3.93 27.69
N LYS A 160 -22.93 -4.15 26.39
CA LYS A 160 -21.81 -3.55 25.67
C LYS A 160 -21.99 -2.04 25.57
N GLU A 161 -20.94 -1.31 25.94
CA GLU A 161 -20.89 0.13 25.89
C GLU A 161 -20.42 0.64 24.52
N GLU A 162 -21.10 1.66 24.02
CA GLU A 162 -20.82 2.32 22.75
C GLU A 162 -20.99 3.84 22.91
N ILE A 163 -20.40 4.60 22.00
CA ILE A 163 -20.60 6.04 21.88
C ILE A 163 -21.58 6.28 20.74
N PHE A 164 -22.66 7.01 21.04
CA PHE A 164 -23.63 7.49 20.07
C PHE A 164 -23.33 8.94 19.69
N LYS A 165 -23.00 9.19 18.42
CA LYS A 165 -22.92 10.53 17.83
C LYS A 165 -24.25 10.82 17.13
N GLU A 166 -25.05 11.70 17.71
CA GLU A 166 -26.33 12.13 17.13
C GLU A 166 -26.09 13.06 15.93
N ILE A 167 -26.72 12.75 14.81
CA ILE A 167 -26.68 13.54 13.58
C ILE A 167 -28.14 13.77 13.10
N PRO A 168 -28.80 14.85 13.57
CA PRO A 168 -30.24 15.05 13.39
C PRO A 168 -30.64 15.40 11.94
N SER A 169 -29.66 15.63 11.06
CA SER A 169 -29.90 16.03 9.67
C SER A 169 -30.57 14.94 8.82
N GLY A 170 -30.54 13.67 9.26
CA GLY A 170 -31.10 12.53 8.50
C GLY A 170 -30.36 12.22 7.19
N ARG A 171 -29.23 12.90 6.94
CA ARG A 171 -28.43 12.77 5.73
C ARG A 171 -27.64 11.46 5.72
N ARG A 172 -27.23 11.02 4.52
CA ARG A 172 -26.42 9.82 4.31
C ARG A 172 -24.99 9.88 4.86
N ILE A 173 -24.56 11.00 5.45
CA ILE A 173 -23.22 11.11 6.04
C ILE A 173 -22.97 10.03 7.09
N THR A 174 -23.99 9.63 7.85
CA THR A 174 -23.91 8.54 8.84
C THR A 174 -23.60 7.18 8.20
N GLU A 175 -24.14 6.90 7.01
CA GLU A 175 -23.84 5.69 6.25
C GLU A 175 -22.41 5.74 5.68
N ILE A 176 -22.00 6.91 5.16
CA ILE A 176 -20.65 7.12 4.62
C ILE A 176 -19.59 7.03 5.73
N GLU A 177 -19.85 7.58 6.91
CA GLU A 177 -18.96 7.47 8.08
C GLU A 177 -18.82 6.02 8.53
N ALA A 178 -19.91 5.23 8.52
CA ALA A 178 -19.84 3.80 8.79
C ALA A 178 -19.03 3.04 7.71
N PHE A 179 -19.22 3.37 6.42
CA PHE A 179 -18.42 2.85 5.32
C PHE A 179 -16.92 3.16 5.53
N ASN A 180 -16.57 4.43 5.76
CA ASN A 180 -15.22 4.88 6.01
C ASN A 180 -14.62 4.18 7.25
N GLY A 181 -15.38 4.01 8.32
CA GLY A 181 -14.93 3.30 9.51
C GLY A 181 -14.56 1.83 9.25
N LEU A 182 -15.27 1.15 8.35
CA LEU A 182 -14.87 -0.19 7.91
C LEU A 182 -13.62 -0.14 7.00
N CYS A 183 -13.47 0.87 6.14
CA CYS A 183 -12.25 1.06 5.35
C CYS A 183 -11.03 1.33 6.24
N TYR A 184 -11.14 2.20 7.24
CA TYR A 184 -10.10 2.39 8.25
C TYR A 184 -9.80 1.10 9.01
N ARG A 185 -10.81 0.30 9.33
CA ARG A 185 -10.63 -0.98 10.03
C ARG A 185 -9.78 -1.98 9.24
N LEU A 186 -9.82 -1.94 7.91
CA LEU A 186 -8.92 -2.73 7.05
C LEU A 186 -7.44 -2.34 7.22
N LEU A 187 -7.18 -1.04 7.38
CA LEU A 187 -5.83 -0.49 7.49
C LEU A 187 -5.30 -0.58 8.93
N LEU A 188 -6.15 -0.28 9.92
CA LEU A 188 -5.74 0.01 11.29
C LEU A 188 -6.13 -1.07 12.31
N ASN A 189 -6.93 -2.08 11.94
CA ASN A 189 -7.46 -3.07 12.87
C ASN A 189 -7.92 -2.39 14.18
N SER A 190 -7.42 -2.85 15.33
CA SER A 190 -7.75 -2.38 16.68
C SER A 190 -7.38 -0.92 17.00
N GLN A 191 -6.64 -0.22 16.12
CA GLN A 191 -6.40 1.23 16.24
C GLN A 191 -7.55 2.11 15.72
N THR A 192 -8.68 1.54 15.31
CA THR A 192 -9.90 2.29 15.01
C THR A 192 -11.12 1.53 15.55
N PRO A 193 -12.14 2.24 16.10
CA PRO A 193 -13.31 1.58 16.64
C PRO A 193 -14.20 1.04 15.51
N LYS A 194 -15.02 0.02 15.84
CA LYS A 194 -16.05 -0.43 14.92
C LYS A 194 -17.17 0.61 14.86
N VAL A 195 -17.42 1.12 13.67
CA VAL A 195 -18.42 2.17 13.40
C VAL A 195 -19.65 1.59 12.69
N ARG A 196 -20.86 2.01 13.07
CA ARG A 196 -22.13 1.58 12.46
C ARG A 196 -23.10 2.74 12.34
N SER A 197 -23.81 2.83 11.22
CA SER A 197 -24.91 3.78 11.06
C SER A 197 -26.10 3.37 11.94
N VAL A 198 -26.82 4.37 12.43
CA VAL A 198 -27.97 4.19 13.32
C VAL A 198 -29.21 4.73 12.65
N HIS A 199 -30.27 3.94 12.71
CA HIS A 199 -31.58 4.26 12.18
C HIS A 199 -32.65 4.09 13.26
N ASP A 200 -33.73 4.84 13.15
CA ASP A 200 -34.94 4.62 13.96
C ASP A 200 -35.82 3.51 13.34
N GLU A 201 -36.90 3.16 14.04
CA GLU A 201 -37.88 2.15 13.61
C GLU A 201 -38.56 2.48 12.27
N LYS A 202 -38.58 3.76 11.87
CA LYS A 202 -39.14 4.24 10.59
C LYS A 202 -38.10 4.30 9.47
N GLY A 203 -36.89 3.81 9.74
CA GLY A 203 -35.74 3.79 8.86
C GLY A 203 -35.09 5.16 8.61
N LYS A 204 -35.36 6.16 9.46
CA LYS A 204 -34.70 7.47 9.42
C LYS A 204 -33.30 7.35 10.00
N ARG A 205 -32.32 7.99 9.34
CA ARG A 205 -30.95 8.10 9.87
C ARG A 205 -30.92 9.06 11.04
N ILE A 206 -30.30 8.66 12.14
CA ILE A 206 -30.26 9.46 13.37
C ILE A 206 -28.85 9.67 13.91
N GLY A 207 -27.87 8.86 13.50
CA GLY A 207 -26.51 9.02 13.97
C GLY A 207 -25.60 7.85 13.62
N VAL A 208 -24.53 7.76 14.39
CA VAL A 208 -23.49 6.74 14.26
C VAL A 208 -23.14 6.20 15.65
N PHE A 209 -22.96 4.88 15.75
CA PHE A 209 -22.34 4.25 16.91
C PHE A 209 -20.88 3.93 16.64
N SER A 210 -20.02 4.17 17.62
CA SER A 210 -18.67 3.63 17.68
C SER A 210 -18.45 2.86 18.98
N ARG A 211 -17.74 1.73 18.92
CA ARG A 211 -17.37 1.01 20.15
C ARG A 211 -16.46 1.88 21.03
N VAL A 212 -16.69 1.86 22.35
CA VAL A 212 -15.82 2.54 23.31
C VAL A 212 -14.41 1.96 23.25
N ILE A 213 -13.42 2.84 23.23
CA ILE A 213 -12.00 2.51 23.39
C ILE A 213 -11.66 2.75 24.86
N LYS A 214 -11.19 1.70 25.55
CA LYS A 214 -10.76 1.83 26.95
C LYS A 214 -9.53 2.73 27.02
N ASN A 215 -9.43 3.54 28.08
CA ASN A 215 -8.31 4.48 28.31
C ASN A 215 -8.07 5.48 27.17
N PHE A 216 -9.06 5.70 26.30
CA PHE A 216 -8.94 6.67 25.24
C PHE A 216 -8.79 8.07 25.82
N LYS A 217 -7.73 8.75 25.41
CA LYS A 217 -7.52 10.18 25.64
C LYS A 217 -7.25 10.82 24.29
N SER A 218 -8.04 11.82 23.88
CA SER A 218 -7.71 12.54 22.66
C SER A 218 -6.38 13.27 22.86
N LEU A 219 -5.60 13.48 21.79
CA LEU A 219 -4.39 14.29 21.90
C LEU A 219 -4.72 15.70 22.41
N HIS A 220 -5.86 16.30 22.04
CA HIS A 220 -6.34 17.55 22.62
C HIS A 220 -6.44 17.50 24.15
N ASP A 221 -6.93 16.39 24.71
CA ASP A 221 -7.00 16.21 26.15
C ASP A 221 -5.64 15.95 26.77
N TYR A 222 -4.75 15.24 26.07
CA TYR A 222 -3.36 15.05 26.46
C TYR A 222 -2.64 16.40 26.57
N TYR A 223 -2.67 17.23 25.51
CA TYR A 223 -2.07 18.57 25.50
C TYR A 223 -2.60 19.45 26.63
N ARG A 224 -3.90 19.37 26.94
CA ARG A 224 -4.48 20.17 28.01
C ARG A 224 -3.95 19.79 29.39
N GLU A 225 -3.63 18.51 29.59
CA GLU A 225 -3.14 18.00 30.87
C GLU A 225 -1.64 18.20 31.04
N TYR A 226 -0.84 17.96 29.99
CA TYR A 226 0.63 17.98 30.08
C TYR A 226 1.27 19.23 29.49
N GLY A 227 0.54 20.03 28.72
CA GLY A 227 1.04 21.25 28.07
C GLY A 227 1.91 21.01 26.82
N CYS A 228 2.20 19.75 26.47
CA CYS A 228 3.07 19.38 25.35
C CYS A 228 2.56 18.14 24.60
N SER A 229 3.17 17.86 23.45
CA SER A 229 3.01 16.59 22.72
C SER A 229 3.54 15.43 23.55
N PRO A 230 3.02 14.20 23.38
CA PRO A 230 3.81 13.01 23.67
C PRO A 230 5.16 13.12 22.95
N SER A 231 6.21 12.55 23.53
CA SER A 231 7.54 12.57 22.91
C SER A 231 7.51 11.87 21.55
N GLN A 232 8.42 12.24 20.65
CA GLN A 232 8.51 11.61 19.34
C GLN A 232 8.65 10.08 19.43
N ASP A 233 9.44 9.57 20.37
CA ASP A 233 9.61 8.13 20.59
C ASP A 233 8.30 7.45 20.99
N GLU A 234 7.53 8.05 21.92
CA GLU A 234 6.21 7.53 22.30
C GLU A 234 5.23 7.57 21.14
N LEU A 235 5.26 8.62 20.31
CA LEU A 235 4.43 8.72 19.11
C LEU A 235 4.76 7.59 18.13
N ILE A 236 6.03 7.34 17.86
CA ILE A 236 6.50 6.26 16.98
C ILE A 236 6.07 4.90 17.55
N GLN A 237 6.36 4.62 18.82
CA GLN A 237 5.99 3.36 19.47
C GLN A 237 4.47 3.14 19.47
N SER A 238 3.69 4.23 19.57
CA SER A 238 2.24 4.17 19.52
C SER A 238 1.63 3.87 18.15
N GLY A 239 2.46 3.87 17.11
CA GLY A 239 2.06 3.65 15.74
C GLY A 239 1.35 4.86 15.12
N ILE A 240 1.80 6.08 15.43
CA ILE A 240 1.25 7.31 14.83
C ILE A 240 1.37 7.30 13.31
N GLY A 241 2.46 6.73 12.75
CA GLY A 241 2.67 6.64 11.31
C GLY A 241 1.53 5.90 10.61
N ARG A 242 0.97 4.86 11.26
CA ARG A 242 -0.18 4.11 10.75
C ARG A 242 -1.41 5.00 10.64
N ILE A 243 -1.69 5.80 11.67
CA ILE A 243 -2.84 6.71 11.72
C ILE A 243 -2.75 7.77 10.62
N LEU A 244 -1.60 8.44 10.50
CA LEU A 244 -1.39 9.48 9.51
C LEU A 244 -1.51 8.93 8.09
N ALA A 245 -0.85 7.80 7.80
CA ALA A 245 -0.88 7.17 6.49
C ALA A 245 -2.29 6.70 6.10
N ALA A 246 -3.04 6.16 7.06
CA ALA A 246 -4.43 5.74 6.82
C ALA A 246 -5.32 6.94 6.52
N ALA A 247 -5.15 8.05 7.25
CA ALA A 247 -5.90 9.28 7.02
C ALA A 247 -5.62 9.90 5.63
N TYR A 248 -4.38 9.88 5.18
CA TYR A 248 -4.01 10.28 3.82
C TYR A 248 -4.65 9.38 2.75
N CYS A 249 -4.55 8.05 2.92
CA CYS A 249 -5.17 7.08 2.01
C CYS A 249 -6.70 7.24 1.91
N GLU A 250 -7.35 7.50 3.05
CA GLU A 250 -8.80 7.62 3.17
C GLU A 250 -9.32 9.05 2.94
N GLU A 251 -8.46 10.01 2.55
CA GLU A 251 -8.82 11.41 2.24
C GLU A 251 -9.50 12.13 3.41
N GLU A 252 -8.88 12.03 4.59
CA GLU A 252 -9.36 12.68 5.82
C GLU A 252 -9.07 14.19 5.81
N ASN A 253 -10.12 14.98 5.67
CA ASN A 253 -9.99 16.44 5.63
C ASN A 253 -9.84 17.08 7.01
N ASP A 254 -10.27 16.40 8.09
CA ASP A 254 -10.33 16.99 9.43
C ASP A 254 -9.50 16.23 10.48
N LEU A 255 -8.26 15.84 10.13
CA LEU A 255 -7.39 15.14 11.06
C LEU A 255 -6.71 16.12 12.03
N HIS A 256 -7.37 16.41 13.15
CA HIS A 256 -6.81 17.21 14.25
C HIS A 256 -6.67 16.36 15.54
N GLY A 257 -6.00 16.90 16.57
CA GLY A 257 -5.74 16.19 17.83
C GLY A 257 -6.98 15.74 18.65
N GLY A 258 -8.18 16.14 18.26
CA GLY A 258 -9.44 15.63 18.84
C GLY A 258 -9.87 14.30 18.22
N ASN A 259 -9.42 14.03 16.98
CA ASN A 259 -9.75 12.84 16.20
C ASN A 259 -8.65 11.77 16.28
N ILE A 260 -7.55 12.06 16.98
CA ILE A 260 -6.47 11.13 17.30
C ILE A 260 -6.51 10.86 18.80
N GLY A 261 -6.69 9.60 19.16
CA GLY A 261 -6.53 9.12 20.54
C GLY A 261 -5.11 8.66 20.80
N PHE A 262 -4.64 8.83 22.03
CA PHE A 262 -3.39 8.31 22.53
C PHE A 262 -3.64 7.66 23.89
N ASP A 263 -3.32 6.37 24.02
CA ASP A 263 -3.28 5.67 25.30
C ASP A 263 -1.83 5.69 25.81
N PRO A 264 -1.50 6.49 26.85
CA PRO A 264 -0.14 6.58 27.40
C PRO A 264 0.28 5.30 28.14
N THR A 265 -0.66 4.43 28.53
CA THR A 265 -0.35 3.19 29.26
C THR A 265 0.04 2.08 28.29
N LEU A 266 -0.71 1.94 27.21
CA LEU A 266 -0.44 0.93 26.19
C LEU A 266 0.51 1.42 25.10
N LEU A 267 0.88 2.71 25.12
CA LEU A 267 1.54 3.42 24.03
C LEU A 267 0.86 3.05 22.72
N ARG A 268 -0.37 3.55 22.52
CA ARG A 268 -1.16 3.22 21.34
C ARG A 268 -1.97 4.39 20.82
N SER A 269 -1.78 4.68 19.54
CA SER A 269 -2.54 5.69 18.81
C SER A 269 -3.81 5.10 18.20
N TYR A 270 -4.89 5.90 18.19
CA TYR A 270 -6.20 5.54 17.66
C TYR A 270 -6.73 6.61 16.72
N LYS A 271 -7.44 6.22 15.66
CA LYS A 271 -8.24 7.11 14.80
C LYS A 271 -9.72 6.96 15.11
N ILE A 272 -10.38 8.09 15.38
CA ILE A 272 -11.84 8.19 15.51
C ILE A 272 -12.38 9.28 14.58
N ASP A 273 -13.71 9.40 14.52
CA ASP A 273 -14.47 10.36 13.72
C ASP A 273 -14.10 10.35 12.23
N HIS A 274 -14.93 9.71 11.41
CA HIS A 274 -14.64 9.47 9.99
C HIS A 274 -15.60 10.20 9.05
N ASP A 275 -16.28 11.24 9.53
CA ASP A 275 -17.31 11.96 8.80
C ASP A 275 -16.75 12.89 7.69
N GLU A 276 -15.47 13.27 7.77
CA GLU A 276 -14.77 14.04 6.74
C GLU A 276 -13.74 13.24 5.92
N ALA A 277 -13.68 11.92 6.12
CA ALA A 277 -12.96 11.01 5.22
C ALA A 277 -13.72 10.80 3.91
N THR A 278 -13.01 10.43 2.84
CA THR A 278 -13.53 10.43 1.46
C THR A 278 -14.05 11.83 1.10
N TRP A 279 -13.24 12.86 1.38
CA TRP A 279 -13.60 14.27 1.24
C TRP A 279 -14.31 14.69 -0.06
N PRO A 280 -13.95 14.14 -1.24
CA PRO A 280 -14.69 14.40 -2.48
C PRO A 280 -16.21 14.12 -2.37
N PHE A 281 -16.60 13.17 -1.50
CA PHE A 281 -17.98 12.80 -1.26
C PHE A 281 -18.58 13.48 -0.02
N THR A 282 -17.79 13.68 1.04
CA THR A 282 -18.28 14.17 2.33
C THR A 282 -18.37 15.70 2.39
N SER A 283 -17.61 16.43 1.57
CA SER A 283 -17.62 17.90 1.47
C SER A 283 -19.00 18.53 1.26
N LYS A 284 -19.88 17.90 0.46
CA LYS A 284 -21.27 18.36 0.28
C LYS A 284 -22.12 18.31 1.55
N TYR A 285 -21.72 17.51 2.54
CA TYR A 285 -22.37 17.48 3.84
C TYR A 285 -21.86 18.57 4.78
N ARG A 286 -20.77 19.25 4.41
CA ARG A 286 -20.30 20.52 5.00
C ARG A 286 -20.71 21.75 4.16
N ASN A 287 -21.73 21.58 3.31
CA ASN A 287 -22.31 22.62 2.44
C ASN A 287 -21.30 23.21 1.42
N LEU A 288 -20.31 22.41 1.00
CA LEU A 288 -19.36 22.77 -0.06
C LEU A 288 -19.71 22.05 -1.38
N ASN A 289 -19.56 22.73 -2.52
CA ASN A 289 -19.68 22.07 -3.81
C ASN A 289 -18.35 21.33 -4.11
N PRO A 290 -18.36 20.01 -4.33
CA PRO A 290 -17.14 19.26 -4.58
C PRO A 290 -16.33 19.73 -5.79
N HIS A 291 -16.98 20.37 -6.77
CA HIS A 291 -16.37 20.78 -8.05
C HIS A 291 -15.97 22.26 -8.11
N LEU A 292 -16.21 23.04 -7.04
CA LEU A 292 -15.83 24.45 -6.98
C LEU A 292 -14.74 24.66 -5.94
N SER A 293 -13.82 25.55 -6.26
CA SER A 293 -12.70 25.90 -5.37
C SER A 293 -13.18 26.62 -4.11
N ASP A 294 -12.55 26.34 -2.97
CA ASP A 294 -12.73 27.14 -1.75
C ASP A 294 -11.88 28.41 -1.85
N PHE A 295 -12.51 29.58 -1.93
CA PHE A 295 -11.83 30.88 -2.01
C PHE A 295 -11.70 31.57 -0.65
N LYS A 296 -11.77 30.84 0.46
CA LYS A 296 -11.49 31.40 1.78
C LYS A 296 -9.99 31.56 2.00
N GLU A 297 -9.51 32.79 1.86
CA GLU A 297 -8.11 33.17 2.10
C GLU A 297 -7.61 32.71 3.49
N GLY A 298 -6.32 32.38 3.58
CA GLY A 298 -5.68 31.90 4.81
C GLY A 298 -5.95 30.43 5.15
N ARG A 299 -6.78 29.71 4.38
CA ARG A 299 -6.95 28.26 4.54
C ARG A 299 -6.00 27.48 3.64
N ARG A 300 -5.52 26.33 4.10
CA ARG A 300 -4.66 25.43 3.31
C ARG A 300 -5.32 25.00 1.99
N ALA A 301 -6.61 24.75 2.01
CA ALA A 301 -7.41 24.37 0.84
C ALA A 301 -7.76 25.55 -0.10
N TYR A 302 -7.20 26.75 0.12
CA TYR A 302 -7.48 27.93 -0.70
C TYR A 302 -7.19 27.67 -2.19
N GLY A 303 -8.18 28.01 -3.03
CA GLY A 303 -8.14 27.83 -4.47
C GLY A 303 -8.39 26.39 -4.95
N ILE A 304 -8.61 25.43 -4.05
CA ILE A 304 -8.69 24.00 -4.40
C ILE A 304 -10.12 23.47 -4.29
N LYS A 305 -10.51 22.64 -5.26
CA LYS A 305 -11.80 21.93 -5.25
C LYS A 305 -11.71 20.74 -4.29
N PRO A 306 -12.74 20.40 -3.51
CA PRO A 306 -12.72 19.22 -2.65
C PRO A 306 -12.35 17.91 -3.35
N ILE A 307 -12.73 17.74 -4.63
CA ILE A 307 -12.35 16.56 -5.43
C ILE A 307 -10.84 16.46 -5.69
N ASP A 308 -10.12 17.58 -5.63
CA ASP A 308 -8.69 17.70 -5.96
C ASP A 308 -7.84 17.91 -4.70
N ALA A 309 -8.42 17.81 -3.50
CA ALA A 309 -7.73 18.14 -2.24
C ALA A 309 -6.67 17.11 -1.80
N PHE A 310 -6.75 15.88 -2.31
CA PHE A 310 -5.87 14.77 -1.97
C PHE A 310 -5.27 14.08 -3.20
N PRO A 311 -4.48 14.80 -4.03
CA PRO A 311 -3.68 14.16 -5.06
C PRO A 311 -2.70 13.17 -4.41
N ILE A 312 -2.39 12.09 -5.12
CA ILE A 312 -1.36 11.15 -4.72
C ILE A 312 -0.12 11.43 -5.56
N THR A 313 0.95 11.91 -4.94
CA THR A 313 2.18 12.29 -5.63
C THR A 313 3.41 11.63 -5.03
N GLN A 314 4.46 11.45 -5.84
CA GLN A 314 5.78 11.01 -5.34
C GLN A 314 6.30 11.89 -4.21
N ARG A 315 6.07 13.21 -4.30
CA ARG A 315 6.57 14.19 -3.34
C ARG A 315 5.97 13.98 -1.96
N ASP A 316 4.65 13.82 -1.89
CA ASP A 316 3.96 13.58 -0.62
C ASP A 316 4.26 12.19 -0.05
N ILE A 317 4.41 11.16 -0.90
CA ILE A 317 4.80 9.81 -0.46
C ILE A 317 6.22 9.80 0.11
N THR A 318 7.17 10.46 -0.54
CA THR A 318 8.59 10.43 -0.15
C THR A 318 8.84 11.16 1.16
N ASN A 319 8.20 12.32 1.32
CA ASN A 319 8.41 13.25 2.44
C ASN A 319 7.33 13.11 3.52
N PHE A 320 6.54 12.03 3.50
CA PHE A 320 5.47 11.81 4.46
C PHE A 320 6.01 11.83 5.91
N PRO A 321 5.39 12.56 6.86
CA PRO A 321 4.03 13.10 6.85
C PRO A 321 3.88 14.55 6.35
N TYR A 322 4.92 15.15 5.79
CA TYR A 322 4.93 16.54 5.36
C TYR A 322 4.28 16.71 3.97
N LEU A 323 2.96 16.87 3.97
CA LEU A 323 2.17 17.01 2.76
C LEU A 323 2.43 18.36 2.08
N THR A 324 2.79 18.34 0.80
CA THR A 324 3.02 19.52 -0.05
C THR A 324 1.90 19.68 -1.07
N ASP A 325 1.50 18.58 -1.73
CA ASP A 325 0.49 18.57 -2.78
C ASP A 325 -0.92 18.44 -2.23
N ALA A 326 -1.12 17.49 -1.30
CA ALA A 326 -2.36 17.35 -0.58
C ALA A 326 -2.60 18.52 0.38
N LYS A 327 -3.83 19.02 0.36
CA LYS A 327 -4.26 20.21 1.11
C LYS A 327 -5.52 19.91 1.93
N PRO A 328 -5.47 18.96 2.89
CA PRO A 328 -6.53 18.78 3.87
C PRO A 328 -6.76 20.08 4.65
N ARG A 329 -7.96 20.27 5.21
CA ARG A 329 -8.21 21.39 6.12
C ARG A 329 -7.35 21.28 7.38
N ASN A 330 -7.35 20.10 8.01
CA ASN A 330 -6.54 19.79 9.19
C ASN A 330 -5.76 18.51 8.95
N PHE A 331 -4.45 18.58 9.21
CA PHE A 331 -3.54 17.44 9.24
C PHE A 331 -2.39 17.82 10.16
N PRO A 332 -1.91 16.92 11.02
CA PRO A 332 -0.96 17.27 12.07
C PRO A 332 0.47 17.37 11.55
N ASP A 333 0.66 18.01 10.40
CA ASP A 333 1.96 18.44 9.89
C ASP A 333 2.22 19.90 10.33
N LYS A 334 3.03 20.64 9.57
CA LYS A 334 3.34 22.06 9.84
C LYS A 334 2.10 22.96 9.93
N THR A 335 0.92 22.51 9.50
CA THR A 335 -0.27 23.35 9.32
C THR A 335 -1.31 23.28 10.45
N ASP A 336 -1.31 22.26 11.32
CA ASP A 336 -2.16 22.22 12.55
C ASP A 336 -1.41 22.76 13.78
N SER A 337 -0.78 23.93 13.62
CA SER A 337 0.09 24.55 14.63
C SER A 337 1.30 23.69 15.06
N GLY A 338 1.64 22.62 14.32
CA GLY A 338 2.74 21.72 14.67
C GLY A 338 2.60 21.08 16.05
N ARG A 339 1.36 20.77 16.47
CA ARG A 339 1.11 20.29 17.83
C ARG A 339 1.82 18.98 18.16
N LEU A 340 1.93 18.07 17.17
CA LEU A 340 2.70 16.84 17.31
C LEU A 340 4.18 17.10 17.07
N ASP A 341 5.03 16.48 17.89
CA ASP A 341 6.48 16.48 17.69
C ASP A 341 6.89 15.55 16.54
N LEU A 342 6.81 16.07 15.31
CA LEU A 342 7.12 15.32 14.09
C LEU A 342 8.49 15.64 13.48
N ALA A 343 9.26 16.57 14.05
CA ALA A 343 10.50 17.05 13.44
C ALA A 343 11.49 15.90 13.21
N GLY A 344 11.85 15.62 11.95
CA GLY A 344 12.75 14.51 11.58
C GLY A 344 12.14 13.10 11.67
N ILE A 345 10.86 12.96 12.01
CA ILE A 345 10.20 11.66 12.17
C ILE A 345 10.19 10.82 10.88
N ASP A 346 10.29 11.48 9.72
CA ASP A 346 10.29 10.86 8.40
C ASP A 346 11.60 10.14 8.06
N GLU A 347 12.64 10.31 8.87
CA GLU A 347 13.91 9.56 8.80
C GLU A 347 13.93 8.33 9.71
N ASN A 348 13.00 8.22 10.67
CA ASN A 348 12.94 7.10 11.61
C ASN A 348 12.43 5.81 10.94
N GLU A 349 13.16 4.71 11.09
CA GLU A 349 12.86 3.44 10.42
C GLU A 349 11.51 2.83 10.85
N ASP A 350 11.13 2.92 12.12
CA ASP A 350 9.86 2.39 12.62
C ASP A 350 8.67 3.21 12.10
N PHE A 351 8.81 4.54 12.04
CA PHE A 351 7.79 5.42 11.44
C PHE A 351 7.63 5.16 9.94
N ILE A 352 8.74 5.00 9.21
CA ILE A 352 8.74 4.63 7.79
C ILE A 352 8.05 3.27 7.61
N ARG A 353 8.39 2.28 8.44
CA ARG A 353 7.77 0.96 8.41
C ARG A 353 6.27 1.05 8.57
N ASP A 354 5.79 1.78 9.55
CA ASP A 354 4.36 1.96 9.80
C ASP A 354 3.65 2.64 8.63
N THR A 355 4.20 3.74 8.14
CA THR A 355 3.65 4.51 7.02
C THR A 355 3.54 3.66 5.76
N PHE A 356 4.64 3.05 5.34
CA PHE A 356 4.67 2.27 4.10
C PHE A 356 3.96 0.93 4.22
N THR A 357 3.83 0.35 5.41
CA THR A 357 2.94 -0.80 5.64
C THR A 357 1.49 -0.43 5.34
N ILE A 358 1.02 0.74 5.79
CA ILE A 358 -0.35 1.18 5.50
C ILE A 358 -0.54 1.52 4.02
N PHE A 359 0.41 2.21 3.39
CA PHE A 359 0.36 2.45 1.94
C PHE A 359 0.31 1.13 1.17
N LEU A 360 1.19 0.18 1.49
CA LEU A 360 1.19 -1.14 0.87
C LEU A 360 -0.14 -1.85 1.08
N LYS A 361 -0.64 -1.99 2.31
CA LYS A 361 -1.94 -2.61 2.60
C LYS A 361 -3.06 -2.02 1.74
N ARG A 362 -3.12 -0.69 1.63
CA ARG A 362 -4.11 0.00 0.79
C ARG A 362 -4.05 -0.48 -0.66
N THR A 363 -2.85 -0.65 -1.23
CA THR A 363 -2.66 -1.12 -2.62
C THR A 363 -3.10 -2.56 -2.89
N LEU A 364 -3.22 -3.39 -1.85
CA LEU A 364 -3.59 -4.82 -1.99
C LEU A 364 -5.11 -5.01 -2.10
N PHE A 365 -5.91 -4.01 -1.76
CA PHE A 365 -7.36 -4.11 -1.78
C PHE A 365 -7.95 -3.82 -3.17
N ASN A 366 -8.94 -4.61 -3.61
CA ASN A 366 -9.59 -4.44 -4.91
C ASN A 366 -11.00 -3.83 -4.76
N ALA A 367 -11.65 -3.59 -5.90
CA ALA A 367 -13.04 -3.11 -5.94
C ALA A 367 -14.03 -4.05 -5.24
N GLN A 368 -13.78 -5.37 -5.23
CA GLN A 368 -14.67 -6.35 -4.61
C GLN A 368 -14.73 -6.19 -3.09
N ILE A 369 -13.59 -5.97 -2.43
CA ILE A 369 -13.52 -5.71 -0.98
C ILE A 369 -14.34 -4.46 -0.64
N TYR A 370 -14.15 -3.36 -1.40
CA TYR A 370 -14.94 -2.14 -1.18
C TYR A 370 -16.42 -2.35 -1.46
N ARG A 371 -16.77 -3.16 -2.47
CA ARG A 371 -18.16 -3.49 -2.80
C ARG A 371 -18.86 -4.19 -1.64
N HIS A 372 -18.22 -5.18 -1.02
CA HIS A 372 -18.78 -5.85 0.15
C HIS A 372 -18.97 -4.90 1.35
N ILE A 373 -18.04 -3.98 1.58
CA ILE A 373 -18.19 -2.95 2.61
C ILE A 373 -19.36 -2.01 2.27
N ALA A 374 -19.46 -1.56 1.02
CA ALA A 374 -20.52 -0.67 0.57
C ALA A 374 -21.90 -1.34 0.66
N GLU A 375 -22.02 -2.60 0.25
CA GLU A 375 -23.23 -3.43 0.40
C GLU A 375 -23.66 -3.57 1.86
N ALA A 376 -22.71 -3.68 2.78
CA ALA A 376 -23.00 -3.81 4.19
C ALA A 376 -23.44 -2.49 4.86
N THR A 377 -23.02 -1.34 4.35
CA THR A 377 -23.08 -0.05 5.08
C THR A 377 -23.90 1.05 4.40
N ILE A 378 -24.11 0.98 3.09
CA ILE A 378 -24.77 2.02 2.30
C ILE A 378 -26.09 1.49 1.70
N GLY A 379 -27.21 2.16 2.00
CA GLY A 379 -28.51 1.74 1.47
C GLY A 379 -28.73 2.11 0.00
N SER A 380 -28.04 3.14 -0.50
CA SER A 380 -28.17 3.60 -1.89
C SER A 380 -27.25 2.83 -2.83
N GLU A 381 -27.83 2.14 -3.80
CA GLU A 381 -27.08 1.46 -4.85
C GLU A 381 -26.19 2.39 -5.68
N LYS A 382 -26.72 3.53 -6.13
CA LYS A 382 -25.92 4.53 -6.85
C LYS A 382 -24.68 4.96 -6.04
N LEU A 383 -24.88 5.30 -4.76
CA LEU A 383 -23.78 5.73 -3.90
C LEU A 383 -22.78 4.59 -3.64
N ARG A 384 -23.23 3.33 -3.54
CA ARG A 384 -22.34 2.16 -3.46
C ARG A 384 -21.40 2.11 -4.66
N HIS A 385 -21.94 2.20 -5.86
CA HIS A 385 -21.14 2.18 -7.09
C HIS A 385 -20.12 3.34 -7.15
N GLU A 386 -20.56 4.56 -6.84
CA GLU A 386 -19.69 5.74 -6.86
C GLU A 386 -18.53 5.63 -5.84
N LEU A 387 -18.82 5.21 -4.60
CA LEU A 387 -17.79 5.04 -3.56
C LEU A 387 -16.81 3.91 -3.90
N VAL A 388 -17.31 2.79 -4.40
CA VAL A 388 -16.47 1.64 -4.80
C VAL A 388 -15.54 2.03 -5.94
N ALA A 389 -16.07 2.68 -6.98
CA ALA A 389 -15.28 3.15 -8.11
C ALA A 389 -14.19 4.13 -7.66
N HIS A 390 -14.55 5.09 -6.81
CA HIS A 390 -13.60 6.06 -6.25
C HIS A 390 -12.48 5.39 -5.43
N LYS A 391 -12.83 4.51 -4.49
CA LYS A 391 -11.84 3.80 -3.66
C LYS A 391 -10.94 2.89 -4.50
N ALA A 392 -11.48 2.20 -5.51
CA ALA A 392 -10.68 1.39 -6.42
C ALA A 392 -9.72 2.24 -7.27
N ALA A 393 -10.20 3.34 -7.86
CA ALA A 393 -9.38 4.25 -8.66
C ALA A 393 -8.22 4.83 -7.84
N ARG A 394 -8.48 5.31 -6.62
CA ARG A 394 -7.44 5.79 -5.71
C ARG A 394 -6.44 4.71 -5.32
N THR A 395 -6.91 3.48 -5.11
CA THR A 395 -6.03 2.35 -4.79
C THR A 395 -5.05 2.07 -5.92
N ASN A 396 -5.56 2.06 -7.16
CA ASN A 396 -4.73 1.87 -8.35
C ASN A 396 -3.74 3.03 -8.55
N LEU A 397 -4.18 4.27 -8.32
CA LEU A 397 -3.29 5.43 -8.37
C LEU A 397 -2.19 5.34 -7.32
N LEU A 398 -2.52 4.99 -6.07
CA LEU A 398 -1.53 4.76 -5.03
C LEU A 398 -0.56 3.65 -5.43
N LYS A 399 -1.03 2.52 -5.95
CA LYS A 399 -0.17 1.41 -6.41
C LYS A 399 0.79 1.91 -7.49
N ALA A 400 0.30 2.65 -8.48
CA ALA A 400 1.09 3.15 -9.60
C ALA A 400 2.18 4.15 -9.18
N GLU A 401 1.90 5.00 -8.18
CA GLU A 401 2.88 5.91 -7.62
C GLU A 401 3.86 5.17 -6.69
N LEU A 402 3.35 4.33 -5.79
CA LEU A 402 4.14 3.66 -4.75
C LEU A 402 5.24 2.76 -5.34
N ILE A 403 4.95 2.00 -6.40
CA ILE A 403 5.96 1.12 -7.07
C ILE A 403 7.08 1.89 -7.79
N LYS A 404 6.88 3.19 -8.06
CA LYS A 404 7.88 4.09 -8.66
C LYS A 404 8.64 4.90 -7.61
N ASN A 405 8.34 4.68 -6.33
CA ASN A 405 8.96 5.42 -5.25
C ASN A 405 10.22 4.72 -4.75
N GLU A 406 11.36 5.39 -4.84
CA GLU A 406 12.66 4.81 -4.45
C GLU A 406 12.72 4.46 -2.95
N LYS A 407 12.21 5.34 -2.08
CA LYS A 407 12.19 5.12 -0.62
C LYS A 407 11.33 3.89 -0.29
N PHE A 408 10.19 3.73 -0.96
CA PHE A 408 9.34 2.56 -0.84
C PHE A 408 10.00 1.28 -1.37
N SER A 409 10.62 1.31 -2.57
CA SER A 409 11.31 0.14 -3.12
C SER A 409 12.40 -0.35 -2.18
N ARG A 410 13.21 0.55 -1.60
CA ARG A 410 14.20 0.17 -0.57
C ARG A 410 13.53 -0.46 0.65
N PHE A 411 12.45 0.15 1.14
CA PHE A 411 11.71 -0.35 2.29
C PHE A 411 11.17 -1.76 2.07
N ILE A 412 10.41 -2.00 1.00
CA ILE A 412 9.73 -3.29 0.79
C ILE A 412 10.73 -4.42 0.55
N ILE A 413 11.81 -4.14 -0.17
CA ILE A 413 12.92 -5.08 -0.41
C ILE A 413 13.71 -5.35 0.88
N GLY A 414 13.84 -4.33 1.74
CA GLY A 414 14.47 -4.40 3.05
C GLY A 414 13.71 -5.24 4.09
N ASN A 415 12.41 -5.48 3.88
CA ASN A 415 11.51 -6.08 4.87
C ASN A 415 10.83 -7.37 4.35
N PRO A 416 11.58 -8.48 4.13
CA PRO A 416 11.04 -9.71 3.56
C PRO A 416 9.92 -10.37 4.38
N GLN A 417 9.89 -10.12 5.70
CA GLN A 417 8.87 -10.62 6.63
C GLN A 417 7.52 -9.89 6.52
N LEU A 418 7.46 -8.76 5.81
CA LEU A 418 6.29 -7.88 5.77
C LEU A 418 5.04 -8.60 5.21
N LYS A 419 5.23 -9.56 4.29
CA LYS A 419 4.15 -10.39 3.75
C LYS A 419 3.37 -11.08 4.87
N TRP A 420 4.09 -11.80 5.73
CA TRP A 420 3.50 -12.56 6.83
C TRP A 420 2.83 -11.67 7.86
N GLN A 421 3.41 -10.50 8.15
CA GLN A 421 2.83 -9.51 9.04
C GLN A 421 1.50 -8.99 8.52
N ILE A 422 1.44 -8.59 7.24
CA ILE A 422 0.19 -8.12 6.61
C ILE A 422 -0.87 -9.22 6.61
N LEU A 423 -0.51 -10.46 6.23
CA LEU A 423 -1.46 -11.58 6.24
C LEU A 423 -2.00 -11.88 7.64
N ALA A 424 -1.16 -11.78 8.68
CA ALA A 424 -1.58 -11.91 10.07
C ALA A 424 -2.55 -10.79 10.48
N GLU A 425 -2.28 -9.55 10.11
CA GLU A 425 -3.19 -8.42 10.36
C GLU A 425 -4.54 -8.58 9.63
N ILE A 426 -4.55 -9.09 8.39
CA ILE A 426 -5.79 -9.38 7.66
C ILE A 426 -6.55 -10.53 8.32
N ASN A 427 -5.85 -11.52 8.89
CA ASN A 427 -6.48 -12.57 9.68
C ASN A 427 -7.11 -12.03 10.98
N GLU A 428 -6.46 -11.10 11.68
CA GLU A 428 -7.08 -10.39 12.82
C GLU A 428 -8.35 -9.66 12.39
N TYR A 429 -8.32 -8.95 11.26
CA TYR A 429 -9.52 -8.32 10.69
C TYR A 429 -10.62 -9.35 10.39
N ASN A 430 -10.27 -10.49 9.79
CA ASN A 430 -11.21 -11.55 9.44
C ASN A 430 -11.90 -12.17 10.66
N GLN A 431 -11.25 -12.19 11.83
CA GLN A 431 -11.86 -12.65 13.09
C GLN A 431 -13.05 -11.80 13.54
N ASP A 432 -13.19 -10.58 13.01
CA ASP A 432 -14.37 -9.74 13.26
C ASP A 432 -15.66 -10.28 12.62
N TYR A 433 -15.56 -11.29 11.74
CA TYR A 433 -16.67 -11.79 10.93
C TYR A 433 -16.76 -13.32 10.89
N LYS A 434 -18.00 -13.82 10.80
CA LYS A 434 -18.30 -15.24 10.57
C LYS A 434 -17.66 -15.71 9.26
N LEU A 435 -17.32 -17.01 9.18
CA LEU A 435 -16.69 -17.63 8.00
C LEU A 435 -17.44 -17.39 6.69
N SER A 436 -18.77 -17.38 6.72
CA SER A 436 -19.63 -17.12 5.55
C SER A 436 -19.78 -15.65 5.18
N SER A 437 -19.14 -14.72 5.91
CA SER A 437 -19.33 -13.29 5.66
C SER A 437 -18.54 -12.85 4.42
N PRO A 438 -19.16 -12.13 3.48
CA PRO A 438 -18.46 -11.56 2.32
C PRO A 438 -17.49 -10.44 2.71
N LEU A 439 -17.50 -10.00 3.96
CA LEU A 439 -16.55 -9.01 4.48
C LEU A 439 -15.21 -9.62 4.89
N ARG A 440 -15.09 -10.95 4.90
CA ARG A 440 -13.79 -11.60 5.06
C ARG A 440 -12.98 -11.41 3.78
N ILE A 441 -11.68 -11.18 3.95
CA ILE A 441 -10.74 -11.02 2.86
C ILE A 441 -10.05 -12.35 2.59
N ASP A 442 -9.94 -12.69 1.32
CA ASP A 442 -9.13 -13.81 0.85
C ASP A 442 -7.64 -13.50 1.02
N THR A 443 -6.98 -14.21 1.93
CA THR A 443 -5.56 -14.02 2.21
C THR A 443 -4.65 -14.53 1.09
N GLU A 444 -5.10 -15.49 0.28
CA GLU A 444 -4.35 -15.98 -0.88
C GLU A 444 -4.32 -14.91 -1.97
N GLU A 445 -5.47 -14.26 -2.23
CA GLU A 445 -5.53 -13.14 -3.18
C GLU A 445 -4.61 -11.97 -2.74
N ILE A 446 -4.60 -11.64 -1.44
CA ILE A 446 -3.71 -10.62 -0.88
C ILE A 446 -2.23 -11.03 -1.01
N SER A 447 -1.92 -12.30 -0.76
CA SER A 447 -0.58 -12.86 -0.92
C SER A 447 -0.06 -12.69 -2.35
N ASN A 448 -0.87 -13.04 -3.36
CA ASN A 448 -0.48 -12.94 -4.77
C ASN A 448 -0.27 -11.48 -5.19
N LYS A 449 -1.15 -10.56 -4.78
CA LYS A 449 -0.97 -9.13 -5.06
C LYS A 449 0.25 -8.52 -4.37
N PHE A 450 0.60 -9.01 -3.19
CA PHE A 450 1.81 -8.59 -2.51
C PHE A 450 3.05 -8.96 -3.33
N ASP A 451 3.08 -10.19 -3.87
CA ASP A 451 4.18 -10.64 -4.73
C ASP A 451 4.28 -9.80 -6.01
N GLU A 452 3.16 -9.43 -6.63
CA GLU A 452 3.15 -8.51 -7.77
C GLU A 452 3.75 -7.14 -7.43
N VAL A 453 3.39 -6.57 -6.27
CA VAL A 453 3.90 -5.25 -5.84
C VAL A 453 5.40 -5.33 -5.57
N ILE A 454 5.88 -6.40 -4.93
CA ILE A 454 7.32 -6.63 -4.74
C ILE A 454 8.02 -6.72 -6.09
N GLN A 455 7.53 -7.58 -6.99
CA GLN A 455 8.16 -7.79 -8.29
C GLN A 455 8.25 -6.49 -9.10
N ALA A 456 7.18 -5.67 -9.09
CA ALA A 456 7.17 -4.38 -9.75
C ALA A 456 8.16 -3.39 -9.10
N SER A 457 8.21 -3.34 -7.76
CA SER A 457 9.10 -2.45 -7.01
C SER A 457 10.58 -2.84 -7.16
N GLU A 458 10.88 -4.14 -7.18
CA GLU A 458 12.19 -4.70 -7.50
C GLU A 458 12.60 -4.35 -8.93
N SER A 459 11.71 -4.57 -9.91
CA SER A 459 11.98 -4.25 -11.32
C SER A 459 12.29 -2.76 -11.51
N PHE A 460 11.51 -1.87 -10.87
CA PHE A 460 11.78 -0.43 -10.86
C PHE A 460 13.13 -0.10 -10.22
N PHE A 461 13.40 -0.65 -9.03
CA PHE A 461 14.67 -0.44 -8.32
C PHE A 461 15.86 -0.86 -9.20
N PHE A 462 15.80 -2.05 -9.78
CA PHE A 462 16.86 -2.58 -10.64
C PHE A 462 17.07 -1.75 -11.91
N ALA A 463 15.99 -1.28 -12.54
CA ALA A 463 16.11 -0.40 -13.70
C ALA A 463 16.74 0.96 -13.32
N LYS A 464 16.40 1.49 -12.14
CA LYS A 464 16.91 2.79 -11.67
C LYS A 464 18.40 2.74 -11.32
N PHE A 465 18.84 1.68 -10.64
CA PHE A 465 20.23 1.52 -10.20
C PHE A 465 21.06 0.68 -11.17
N ASP A 466 20.57 0.43 -12.39
CA ASP A 466 21.20 -0.50 -13.34
C ASP A 466 22.67 -0.18 -13.62
N LYS A 467 22.96 1.11 -13.81
CA LYS A 467 24.31 1.61 -14.04
C LYS A 467 25.20 1.36 -12.83
N ASP A 468 24.75 1.73 -11.62
CA ASP A 468 25.54 1.55 -10.39
C ASP A 468 25.77 0.06 -10.10
N ILE A 469 24.74 -0.78 -10.27
CA ILE A 469 24.83 -2.23 -10.12
C ILE A 469 25.88 -2.78 -11.08
N SER A 470 25.80 -2.36 -12.34
CA SER A 470 26.74 -2.77 -13.40
C SER A 470 28.14 -2.26 -13.11
N GLU A 471 28.34 -1.01 -12.69
CA GLU A 471 29.66 -0.47 -12.32
C GLU A 471 30.28 -1.21 -11.13
N ILE A 472 29.50 -1.48 -10.08
CA ILE A 472 29.95 -2.25 -8.91
C ILE A 472 30.30 -3.68 -9.32
N PHE A 473 29.43 -4.33 -10.08
CA PHE A 473 29.68 -5.66 -10.62
C PHE A 473 30.92 -5.66 -11.50
N TYR A 474 31.06 -4.68 -12.39
CA TYR A 474 32.17 -4.63 -13.32
C TYR A 474 33.51 -4.34 -12.61
N LYS A 475 33.49 -3.49 -11.59
CA LYS A 475 34.69 -3.12 -10.83
C LYS A 475 35.16 -4.22 -9.88
N HIS A 476 34.24 -4.98 -9.30
CA HIS A 476 34.55 -5.90 -8.19
C HIS A 476 34.40 -7.38 -8.55
N TYR A 477 33.68 -7.69 -9.62
CA TYR A 477 33.48 -9.05 -10.10
C TYR A 477 33.99 -9.31 -11.52
N ARG A 478 33.96 -8.32 -12.44
CA ARG A 478 34.31 -8.55 -13.86
C ARG A 478 35.64 -9.27 -13.99
N PRO A 479 35.70 -10.37 -14.74
CA PRO A 479 36.93 -11.12 -14.95
C PRO A 479 37.90 -10.44 -15.94
N GLU A 480 37.88 -9.11 -16.06
CA GLU A 480 38.40 -8.40 -17.24
C GLU A 480 39.93 -8.42 -17.44
N ASN A 481 40.70 -8.94 -16.49
CA ASN A 481 42.16 -8.99 -16.60
C ASN A 481 42.76 -10.34 -16.20
N ASP A 482 41.95 -11.38 -16.01
CA ASP A 482 42.41 -12.67 -15.46
C ASP A 482 42.55 -13.78 -16.50
N TYR A 483 42.53 -13.48 -17.80
CA TYR A 483 42.83 -14.47 -18.86
C TYR A 483 44.24 -15.08 -18.74
N LYS A 484 45.12 -14.49 -17.92
CA LYS A 484 46.46 -14.99 -17.61
C LYS A 484 46.54 -15.89 -16.37
N SER A 485 45.43 -16.13 -15.66
CA SER A 485 45.41 -16.95 -14.45
C SER A 485 44.21 -17.91 -14.44
N PRO A 486 44.42 -19.23 -14.58
CA PRO A 486 43.36 -20.24 -14.74
C PRO A 486 42.53 -20.53 -13.46
N TYR A 487 42.56 -19.67 -12.44
CA TYR A 487 42.02 -19.97 -11.10
C TYR A 487 40.73 -19.22 -10.71
N LEU A 488 40.16 -18.37 -11.57
CA LEU A 488 39.23 -17.34 -11.08
C LEU A 488 38.07 -17.09 -12.05
N PHE A 489 37.25 -18.09 -12.36
CA PHE A 489 35.94 -17.84 -13.01
C PHE A 489 34.76 -17.84 -12.02
N ASN A 490 34.95 -18.40 -10.82
CA ASN A 490 33.91 -18.55 -9.80
C ASN A 490 34.42 -18.24 -8.37
N SER A 491 35.12 -17.11 -8.20
CA SER A 491 35.64 -16.70 -6.90
C SER A 491 34.50 -16.33 -5.94
N GLU A 492 34.17 -17.23 -5.01
CA GLU A 492 33.26 -16.93 -3.89
C GLU A 492 33.74 -15.70 -3.10
N GLU A 493 35.05 -15.44 -3.07
CA GLU A 493 35.61 -14.22 -2.47
C GLU A 493 35.23 -12.95 -3.24
N ARG A 494 35.34 -12.93 -4.58
CA ARG A 494 34.90 -11.77 -5.39
C ARG A 494 33.40 -11.58 -5.34
N LYS A 495 32.63 -12.67 -5.39
CA LYS A 495 31.17 -12.63 -5.17
C LYS A 495 30.85 -12.02 -3.82
N PHE A 496 31.47 -12.51 -2.74
CA PHE A 496 31.30 -11.97 -1.39
C PHE A 496 31.65 -10.48 -1.31
N LYS A 497 32.80 -10.07 -1.85
CA LYS A 497 33.22 -8.65 -1.93
C LYS A 497 32.23 -7.81 -2.73
N THR A 498 31.77 -8.29 -3.87
CA THR A 498 30.83 -7.58 -4.74
C THR A 498 29.46 -7.44 -4.07
N VAL A 499 28.95 -8.50 -3.45
CA VAL A 499 27.72 -8.48 -2.66
C VAL A 499 27.83 -7.50 -1.49
N ALA A 500 28.96 -7.50 -0.76
CA ALA A 500 29.19 -6.54 0.32
C ALA A 500 29.23 -5.08 -0.19
N ARG A 501 29.84 -4.84 -1.36
CA ARG A 501 29.85 -3.52 -2.00
C ARG A 501 28.48 -3.08 -2.47
N LEU A 502 27.71 -3.96 -3.11
CA LEU A 502 26.31 -3.71 -3.50
C LEU A 502 25.47 -3.38 -2.27
N SER A 503 25.59 -4.17 -1.20
CA SER A 503 24.87 -3.94 0.06
C SER A 503 25.19 -2.58 0.66
N THR A 504 26.48 -2.20 0.73
CA THR A 504 26.92 -0.94 1.34
C THR A 504 26.57 0.27 0.49
N GLN A 505 26.89 0.25 -0.82
CA GLN A 505 26.75 1.41 -1.70
C GLN A 505 25.30 1.69 -2.08
N LEU A 506 24.50 0.63 -2.27
CA LEU A 506 23.07 0.76 -2.61
C LEU A 506 22.17 0.78 -1.37
N ARG A 507 22.76 0.61 -0.17
CA ARG A 507 22.07 0.55 1.13
C ARG A 507 20.94 -0.49 1.13
N VAL A 508 21.27 -1.70 0.70
CA VAL A 508 20.33 -2.84 0.65
C VAL A 508 20.83 -3.97 1.54
N ASN A 509 19.91 -4.81 2.02
CA ASN A 509 20.29 -5.98 2.81
C ASN A 509 21.07 -6.99 1.94
N ARG A 510 21.74 -7.96 2.61
CA ARG A 510 22.57 -8.96 1.95
C ARG A 510 21.81 -9.80 0.92
N LEU A 511 20.59 -10.22 1.23
CA LEU A 511 19.78 -11.06 0.35
C LEU A 511 19.47 -10.33 -0.97
N THR A 512 19.10 -9.05 -0.88
CA THR A 512 18.91 -8.18 -2.04
C THR A 512 20.20 -8.00 -2.82
N ALA A 513 21.31 -7.75 -2.13
CA ALA A 513 22.61 -7.63 -2.78
C ALA A 513 23.02 -8.90 -3.53
N GLU A 514 22.70 -10.09 -3.00
CA GLU A 514 22.91 -11.37 -3.68
C GLU A 514 22.03 -11.51 -4.94
N ARG A 515 20.76 -11.10 -4.87
CA ARG A 515 19.86 -11.06 -6.05
C ARG A 515 20.39 -10.10 -7.13
N LEU A 516 20.80 -8.89 -6.73
CA LEU A 516 21.39 -7.89 -7.61
C LEU A 516 22.63 -8.43 -8.33
N PHE A 517 23.52 -9.07 -7.57
CA PHE A 517 24.70 -9.73 -8.10
C PHE A 517 24.33 -10.79 -9.14
N ASN A 518 23.39 -11.67 -8.85
CA ASN A 518 22.98 -12.74 -9.77
C ASN A 518 22.38 -12.17 -11.06
N GLN A 519 21.58 -11.11 -10.98
CA GLN A 519 21.00 -10.48 -12.15
C GLN A 519 22.07 -9.80 -13.03
N ALA A 520 23.01 -9.08 -12.41
CA ALA A 520 24.14 -8.48 -13.12
C ALA A 520 25.00 -9.54 -13.81
N ARG A 521 25.29 -10.65 -13.11
CA ARG A 521 25.98 -11.82 -13.67
C ARG A 521 25.24 -12.41 -14.86
N MET A 522 23.93 -12.63 -14.76
CA MET A 522 23.13 -13.18 -15.86
C MET A 522 23.11 -12.27 -17.09
N ARG A 523 23.09 -10.95 -16.91
CA ARG A 523 23.20 -10.00 -18.02
C ARG A 523 24.58 -10.03 -18.66
N TRP A 524 25.63 -10.08 -17.84
CA TRP A 524 27.00 -10.21 -18.31
C TRP A 524 27.20 -11.48 -19.15
N LEU A 525 26.70 -12.62 -18.68
CA LEU A 525 26.75 -13.91 -19.39
C LEU A 525 25.96 -13.91 -20.72
N LYS A 526 24.92 -13.08 -20.84
CA LYS A 526 24.11 -12.96 -22.06
C LYS A 526 24.72 -12.03 -23.12
N ASN A 527 25.77 -11.29 -22.80
CA ASN A 527 26.45 -10.44 -23.77
C ASN A 527 27.33 -11.32 -24.71
N PRO A 528 27.12 -11.27 -26.04
CA PRO A 528 27.87 -12.07 -27.02
C PRO A 528 29.39 -11.92 -26.93
N ASP A 529 29.89 -10.74 -26.54
CA ASP A 529 31.33 -10.48 -26.40
C ASP A 529 31.96 -11.31 -25.27
N ASN A 530 31.14 -11.82 -24.33
CA ASN A 530 31.57 -12.68 -23.23
C ASN A 530 31.32 -14.18 -23.53
N SER A 531 30.82 -14.53 -24.72
CA SER A 531 30.43 -15.90 -25.11
C SER A 531 31.59 -16.88 -25.28
N TRP A 532 32.82 -16.38 -25.45
CA TRP A 532 34.03 -17.19 -25.53
C TRP A 532 34.29 -18.03 -24.25
N ALA A 533 33.90 -17.51 -23.08
CA ALA A 533 33.99 -18.23 -21.80
C ALA A 533 33.02 -19.43 -21.72
N LEU A 534 31.86 -19.33 -22.36
CA LEU A 534 30.86 -20.42 -22.42
C LEU A 534 31.33 -21.55 -23.35
N ALA A 535 32.04 -21.19 -24.44
CA ALA A 535 32.64 -22.15 -25.36
C ALA A 535 33.76 -22.95 -24.67
N GLN A 536 34.62 -22.28 -23.89
CA GLN A 536 35.68 -22.93 -23.12
C GLN A 536 35.13 -23.91 -22.08
N GLU A 537 34.09 -23.52 -21.33
CA GLU A 537 33.42 -24.40 -20.35
C GLU A 537 32.84 -25.67 -20.99
N THR A 538 32.27 -25.53 -22.19
CA THR A 538 31.73 -26.65 -22.98
C THR A 538 32.85 -27.62 -23.39
N THR A 539 33.96 -27.09 -23.92
CA THR A 539 35.12 -27.89 -24.33
C THR A 539 35.80 -28.62 -23.16
N ILE A 540 35.91 -27.97 -21.99
CA ILE A 540 36.46 -28.60 -20.78
C ILE A 540 35.54 -29.72 -20.30
N ASN A 541 34.22 -29.54 -20.38
CA ASN A 541 33.27 -30.58 -19.97
C ASN A 541 33.37 -31.81 -20.86
N GLU A 542 33.45 -31.61 -22.18
CA GLU A 542 33.71 -32.69 -23.14
C GLU A 542 35.03 -33.41 -22.86
N THR A 543 36.06 -32.67 -22.45
CA THR A 543 37.36 -33.22 -22.08
C THR A 543 37.28 -34.07 -20.81
N LEU A 544 36.60 -33.61 -19.76
CA LEU A 544 36.39 -34.39 -18.53
C LEU A 544 35.55 -35.65 -18.78
N ASP A 545 34.54 -35.57 -19.66
CA ASP A 545 33.75 -36.73 -20.07
C ASP A 545 34.60 -37.75 -20.84
N ASN A 546 35.52 -37.30 -21.69
CA ASN A 546 36.46 -38.16 -22.37
C ASN A 546 37.44 -38.84 -21.40
N ILE A 547 37.96 -38.09 -20.41
CA ILE A 547 38.81 -38.66 -19.34
C ILE A 547 38.04 -39.73 -18.56
N LEU A 548 36.79 -39.46 -18.18
CA LEU A 548 35.95 -40.42 -17.45
C LEU A 548 35.71 -41.70 -18.27
N ASN A 549 35.39 -41.56 -19.56
CA ASN A 549 35.19 -42.70 -20.45
C ASN A 549 36.48 -43.54 -20.59
N LYS A 550 37.63 -42.88 -20.72
CA LYS A 550 38.92 -43.58 -20.76
C LYS A 550 39.25 -44.28 -19.44
N LEU A 551 38.92 -43.68 -18.29
CA LEU A 551 39.06 -44.31 -16.96
C LEU A 551 38.20 -45.58 -16.83
N ILE A 552 36.95 -45.53 -17.31
CA ILE A 552 36.05 -46.68 -17.29
C ILE A 552 36.63 -47.83 -18.12
N ASN A 553 37.28 -47.54 -19.25
CA ASN A 553 37.94 -48.53 -20.11
C ASN A 553 39.20 -49.17 -19.48
N LEU A 554 39.66 -48.67 -18.32
CA LEU A 554 40.75 -49.28 -17.55
C LEU A 554 40.27 -50.34 -16.54
N ASP A 555 38.98 -50.69 -16.54
CA ASP A 555 38.45 -51.71 -15.63
C ASP A 555 39.22 -53.04 -15.74
N GLY A 556 39.68 -53.56 -14.60
CA GLY A 556 40.48 -54.78 -14.51
C GLY A 556 41.96 -54.61 -14.93
N LYS A 557 42.38 -53.43 -15.43
CA LYS A 557 43.77 -53.12 -15.78
C LYS A 557 44.52 -52.63 -14.55
N LEU A 558 44.91 -53.59 -13.72
CA LEU A 558 45.49 -53.36 -12.39
C LEU A 558 47.02 -53.40 -12.40
N GLY A 559 47.63 -52.72 -11.44
CA GLY A 559 49.06 -52.81 -11.17
C GLY A 559 49.46 -53.80 -10.09
N LEU A 560 50.77 -53.83 -9.82
CA LEU A 560 51.40 -54.73 -8.85
C LEU A 560 50.86 -54.54 -7.42
N LEU A 561 50.41 -53.33 -7.06
CA LEU A 561 49.76 -53.04 -5.78
C LEU A 561 48.22 -53.16 -5.80
N GLY A 562 47.65 -53.79 -6.83
CA GLY A 562 46.21 -53.93 -6.98
C GLY A 562 45.51 -52.64 -7.41
N GLY A 563 44.23 -52.51 -7.06
CA GLY A 563 43.43 -51.34 -7.39
C GLY A 563 42.15 -51.26 -6.58
N GLN A 564 41.48 -50.11 -6.67
CA GLN A 564 40.30 -49.79 -5.88
C GLN A 564 39.01 -49.97 -6.67
N LYS A 565 37.95 -50.35 -5.96
CA LYS A 565 36.60 -50.45 -6.52
C LYS A 565 35.97 -49.06 -6.54
N ARG A 566 35.30 -48.72 -7.65
CA ARG A 566 34.50 -47.50 -7.81
C ARG A 566 33.16 -47.83 -8.45
N ARG A 567 32.12 -47.13 -8.04
CA ARG A 567 30.76 -47.31 -8.54
C ARG A 567 30.43 -46.25 -9.58
N LEU A 568 29.97 -46.68 -10.74
CA LEU A 568 29.46 -45.80 -11.80
C LEU A 568 28.04 -45.34 -11.49
N GLN A 569 27.57 -44.32 -12.21
CA GLN A 569 26.21 -43.78 -12.04
C GLN A 569 25.10 -44.80 -12.32
N ASP A 570 25.35 -45.77 -13.21
CA ASP A 570 24.43 -46.87 -13.51
C ASP A 570 24.50 -48.05 -12.52
N GLY A 571 25.29 -47.90 -11.45
CA GLY A 571 25.43 -48.89 -10.38
C GLY A 571 26.50 -49.97 -10.63
N ARG A 572 27.11 -50.03 -11.83
CA ARG A 572 28.23 -50.96 -12.13
C ARG A 572 29.45 -50.64 -11.27
N ILE A 573 30.21 -51.67 -10.88
CA ILE A 573 31.44 -51.52 -10.11
C ILE A 573 32.64 -51.83 -11.01
N ILE A 574 33.51 -50.84 -11.19
CA ILE A 574 34.79 -50.99 -11.87
C ILE A 574 35.92 -51.12 -10.85
N LYS A 575 37.02 -51.77 -11.22
CA LYS A 575 38.25 -51.87 -10.42
C LYS A 575 39.42 -51.31 -11.22
N ILE A 576 39.96 -50.19 -10.75
CA ILE A 576 41.01 -49.41 -11.44
C ILE A 576 42.22 -49.17 -10.53
N ALA A 577 43.39 -48.93 -11.12
CA ALA A 577 44.63 -48.65 -10.38
C ALA A 577 44.48 -47.43 -9.45
N ASN A 578 45.25 -47.40 -8.35
CA ASN A 578 45.08 -46.40 -7.29
C ASN A 578 45.15 -44.94 -7.77
N GLY A 579 46.06 -44.59 -8.68
CA GLY A 579 46.10 -43.21 -9.21
C GLY A 579 44.97 -42.90 -10.21
N ALA A 580 44.48 -43.90 -10.95
CA ALA A 580 43.29 -43.74 -11.80
C ALA A 580 42.03 -43.58 -10.96
N ALA A 581 41.95 -44.26 -9.80
CA ALA A 581 40.89 -44.09 -8.82
C ALA A 581 40.88 -42.67 -8.22
N ALA A 582 42.06 -42.10 -7.93
CA ALA A 582 42.15 -40.72 -7.45
C ALA A 582 41.66 -39.71 -8.49
N ILE A 583 42.00 -39.90 -9.77
CA ILE A 583 41.50 -39.07 -10.87
C ILE A 583 39.98 -39.24 -11.03
N PHE A 584 39.48 -40.48 -10.97
CA PHE A 584 38.04 -40.77 -11.02
C PHE A 584 37.27 -40.01 -9.92
N ASP A 585 37.78 -40.02 -8.69
CA ASP A 585 37.14 -39.32 -7.57
C ASP A 585 37.07 -37.80 -7.79
N GLN A 586 38.11 -37.20 -8.39
CA GLN A 586 38.12 -35.78 -8.72
C GLN A 586 37.04 -35.43 -9.77
N VAL A 587 36.92 -36.24 -10.83
CA VAL A 587 35.89 -36.03 -11.87
C VAL A 587 34.49 -36.23 -11.30
N MET A 588 34.30 -37.23 -10.43
CA MET A 588 32.99 -37.51 -9.84
C MET A 588 32.53 -36.45 -8.85
N LYS A 589 33.44 -35.87 -8.06
CA LYS A 589 33.13 -34.72 -7.18
C LYS A 589 32.55 -33.55 -7.97
N TYR A 590 33.10 -33.26 -9.14
CA TYR A 590 32.54 -32.26 -10.04
C TYR A 590 31.15 -32.65 -10.56
N LYS A 591 30.99 -33.87 -11.09
CA LYS A 591 29.69 -34.36 -11.62
C LYS A 591 28.59 -34.43 -10.55
N GLN A 592 28.94 -34.50 -9.27
CA GLN A 592 28.02 -34.49 -8.13
C GLN A 592 27.74 -33.09 -7.57
N GLY A 593 28.35 -32.05 -8.14
CA GLY A 593 28.18 -30.66 -7.70
C GLY A 593 28.96 -30.31 -6.43
N GLU A 594 29.87 -31.18 -5.97
CA GLU A 594 30.73 -30.92 -4.80
C GLU A 594 31.88 -29.97 -5.12
N THR A 595 32.23 -29.81 -6.40
CA THR A 595 33.21 -28.84 -6.88
C THR A 595 32.55 -27.91 -7.90
N PRO A 596 32.54 -26.58 -7.70
CA PRO A 596 31.77 -25.65 -8.53
C PRO A 596 32.49 -25.17 -9.79
N CYS A 597 33.74 -25.60 -10.03
CA CYS A 597 34.57 -25.14 -11.14
C CYS A 597 35.09 -26.32 -11.99
N ILE A 598 34.72 -26.30 -13.27
CA ILE A 598 35.09 -27.35 -14.22
C ILE A 598 36.59 -27.32 -14.59
N GLN A 599 37.18 -26.12 -14.70
CA GLN A 599 38.62 -25.96 -14.99
C GLN A 599 39.49 -26.38 -13.81
N GLU A 600 39.10 -26.07 -12.57
CA GLU A 600 39.81 -26.54 -11.37
C GLU A 600 39.82 -28.07 -11.32
N THR A 601 38.72 -28.69 -11.72
CA THR A 601 38.61 -30.14 -11.82
C THR A 601 39.59 -30.69 -12.86
N LEU A 602 39.65 -30.10 -14.07
CA LEU A 602 40.60 -30.52 -15.10
C LEU A 602 42.07 -30.32 -14.66
N ASN A 603 42.39 -29.19 -14.03
CA ASN A 603 43.74 -28.92 -13.52
C ASN A 603 44.12 -29.88 -12.39
N SER A 604 43.19 -30.19 -11.48
CA SER A 604 43.37 -31.19 -10.42
C SER A 604 43.61 -32.58 -11.01
N VAL A 605 42.88 -32.95 -12.06
CA VAL A 605 43.09 -34.18 -12.82
C VAL A 605 44.48 -34.22 -13.47
N ILE A 606 44.91 -33.12 -14.12
CA ILE A 606 46.24 -33.02 -14.74
C ILE A 606 47.35 -33.07 -13.68
N LEU A 607 47.22 -32.34 -12.57
CA LEU A 607 48.16 -32.36 -11.45
C LEU A 607 48.24 -33.74 -10.80
N GLN A 608 47.09 -34.38 -10.57
CA GLN A 608 47.01 -35.73 -10.04
C GLN A 608 47.66 -36.72 -11.01
N ALA A 609 47.44 -36.58 -12.32
CA ALA A 609 48.10 -37.36 -13.34
C ALA A 609 49.61 -37.10 -13.38
N ASN A 610 50.07 -35.85 -13.27
CA ASN A 610 51.47 -35.44 -13.24
C ASN A 610 52.20 -35.99 -12.01
N ALA A 611 51.63 -35.82 -10.82
CA ALA A 611 52.15 -36.39 -9.57
C ALA A 611 52.20 -37.93 -9.64
N SER A 612 51.17 -38.51 -10.25
CA SER A 612 51.12 -39.94 -10.57
C SER A 612 52.21 -40.35 -11.57
N ASN A 613 52.60 -39.47 -12.48
CA ASN A 613 53.59 -39.72 -13.53
C ASN A 613 55.05 -39.61 -13.06
N GLN A 614 55.33 -38.72 -12.10
CA GLN A 614 56.70 -38.37 -11.64
C GLN A 614 57.26 -39.35 -10.59
N PHE A 615 56.43 -40.13 -9.91
CA PHE A 615 56.89 -41.14 -8.96
C PHE A 615 57.50 -42.35 -9.71
N LYS A 616 58.83 -42.34 -9.90
CA LYS A 616 59.62 -43.43 -10.52
C LYS A 616 59.73 -44.71 -9.67
N GLY A 617 59.03 -44.81 -8.54
CA GLY A 617 58.99 -46.00 -7.68
C GLY A 617 57.80 -46.89 -8.00
N HIS A 618 58.05 -48.18 -8.22
CA HIS A 618 57.13 -49.24 -8.66
C HIS A 618 55.92 -49.57 -7.74
N SER A 619 55.39 -48.62 -7.00
CA SER A 619 54.28 -48.84 -6.06
C SER A 619 52.92 -48.42 -6.65
N PHE A 620 52.74 -47.21 -7.19
CA PHE A 620 51.38 -46.75 -7.54
C PHE A 620 50.89 -47.04 -8.98
N PHE A 621 51.75 -47.46 -9.93
CA PHE A 621 51.41 -47.49 -11.37
C PHE A 621 51.92 -48.70 -12.14
N ASN A 622 51.11 -49.18 -13.10
CA ASN A 622 51.48 -50.25 -14.03
C ASN A 622 51.76 -49.72 -15.44
N ARG A 623 52.89 -49.05 -15.65
CA ARG A 623 53.34 -48.71 -17.02
C ARG A 623 53.68 -49.93 -17.90
N ARG A 624 53.59 -51.16 -17.39
CA ARG A 624 53.77 -52.38 -18.20
C ARG A 624 52.52 -52.71 -19.03
N GLN A 625 51.37 -52.12 -18.68
CA GLN A 625 50.15 -52.20 -19.48
C GLN A 625 50.04 -50.96 -20.36
N LYS A 626 50.01 -51.20 -21.67
CA LYS A 626 49.94 -50.17 -22.70
C LYS A 626 48.76 -49.23 -22.47
N GLU A 627 47.60 -49.78 -22.16
CA GLU A 627 46.33 -49.05 -22.00
C GLU A 627 46.38 -48.02 -20.87
N THR A 628 47.01 -48.37 -19.74
CA THR A 628 47.23 -47.42 -18.64
C THR A 628 48.28 -46.37 -18.99
N SER A 629 49.33 -46.70 -19.74
CA SER A 629 50.32 -45.72 -20.20
C SER A 629 49.70 -44.70 -21.14
N ASP A 630 48.93 -45.19 -22.13
CA ASP A 630 48.22 -44.38 -23.12
C ASP A 630 47.23 -43.40 -22.46
N PHE A 631 46.58 -43.81 -21.37
CA PHE A 631 45.68 -42.95 -20.60
C PHE A 631 46.40 -41.77 -19.93
N TYR A 632 47.53 -42.03 -19.25
CA TYR A 632 48.28 -40.95 -18.61
C TYR A 632 48.93 -40.06 -19.66
N GLU A 633 49.51 -40.62 -20.73
CA GLU A 633 50.06 -39.83 -21.85
C GLU A 633 49.00 -38.95 -22.51
N TYR A 634 47.75 -39.43 -22.62
CA TYR A 634 46.63 -38.62 -23.07
C TYR A 634 46.41 -37.41 -22.16
N ILE A 635 46.37 -37.60 -20.82
CA ILE A 635 46.22 -36.46 -19.89
C ILE A 635 47.43 -35.51 -19.96
N MET A 636 48.65 -36.02 -20.15
CA MET A 636 49.85 -35.18 -20.30
C MET A 636 49.86 -34.37 -21.59
N LYS A 637 49.23 -34.87 -22.66
CA LYS A 637 49.04 -34.08 -23.89
C LYS A 637 48.03 -32.94 -23.70
N LEU A 638 47.08 -33.08 -22.77
CA LEU A 638 46.19 -31.99 -22.39
C LEU A 638 46.96 -30.85 -21.70
N ASP A 639 47.98 -31.18 -20.90
CA ASP A 639 48.89 -30.20 -20.27
C ASP A 639 49.65 -29.36 -21.33
N TYR A 640 50.15 -30.03 -22.39
CA TYR A 640 50.87 -29.37 -23.49
C TYR A 640 49.98 -28.51 -24.40
N ALA A 641 48.75 -28.96 -24.68
CA ALA A 641 47.78 -28.20 -25.49
C ALA A 641 47.31 -26.93 -24.77
N VAL A 642 47.08 -27.02 -23.46
CA VAL A 642 46.74 -25.87 -22.60
C VAL A 642 47.90 -24.86 -22.51
N ALA A 643 49.16 -25.32 -22.61
CA ALA A 643 50.33 -24.44 -22.67
C ALA A 643 50.57 -23.83 -24.07
N SER A 644 50.34 -24.56 -25.17
CA SER A 644 50.62 -24.08 -26.53
C SER A 644 49.59 -23.12 -27.10
N GLU A 645 48.34 -23.14 -26.63
CA GLU A 645 47.32 -22.15 -27.04
C GLU A 645 47.56 -20.75 -26.45
N THR A 646 48.61 -20.57 -25.63
CA THR A 646 48.97 -19.28 -25.04
C THR A 646 50.05 -18.49 -25.80
N ASP A 647 50.62 -19.02 -26.90
CA ASP A 647 51.85 -18.46 -27.49
C ASP A 647 51.86 -18.16 -29.01
N ASP A 648 50.71 -17.99 -29.67
CA ASP A 648 50.69 -17.58 -31.09
C ASP A 648 49.80 -16.36 -31.37
N SER A 649 50.37 -15.16 -31.21
CA SER A 649 50.21 -14.02 -32.15
C SER A 649 51.02 -12.78 -31.73
N TYR A 650 52.27 -12.69 -32.18
CA TYR A 650 52.86 -11.40 -32.60
C TYR A 650 53.69 -11.61 -33.87
N PRO A 651 53.68 -10.65 -34.82
CA PRO A 651 54.36 -10.81 -36.09
C PRO A 651 55.87 -10.66 -35.93
N GLN A 652 56.58 -11.44 -36.74
CA GLN A 652 58.03 -11.42 -36.88
C GLN A 652 58.56 -9.98 -37.10
N VAL A 653 59.47 -9.56 -36.23
CA VAL A 653 60.41 -8.48 -36.55
C VAL A 653 61.72 -9.14 -36.98
N THR A 654 62.08 -8.85 -38.22
CA THR A 654 63.26 -9.30 -38.95
C THR A 654 64.57 -8.83 -38.30
N CYS A 655 65.58 -9.69 -38.44
CA CYS A 655 66.98 -9.53 -38.07
C CYS A 655 67.63 -8.23 -38.56
N LEU A 656 68.69 -7.77 -37.86
CA LEU A 656 70.04 -7.49 -38.41
C LEU A 656 71.02 -7.04 -37.27
N PRO A 657 72.37 -7.04 -37.45
CA PRO A 657 73.22 -8.05 -36.82
C PRO A 657 74.38 -7.51 -35.96
N SER A 658 75.00 -8.45 -35.23
CA SER A 658 76.43 -8.61 -34.85
C SER A 658 77.28 -7.37 -34.49
N PHE A 659 77.95 -7.45 -33.32
CA PHE A 659 79.37 -7.11 -33.23
C PHE A 659 80.09 -8.02 -32.21
N SER A 660 81.14 -8.66 -32.74
CA SER A 660 82.34 -9.31 -32.15
C SER A 660 82.26 -10.01 -30.80
#